data_AF-A0A182NSC2-F1
#
_entry.id   AF-A0A182NSC2-F1
#
_cell.length_a   1.000
_cell.length_b   1.000
_cell.length_c   1.000
_cell.angle_alpha   90.00
_cell.angle_beta   90.00
_cell.angle_gamma   90.00
#
_symmetry.space_group_name_H-M   'P 1'
#
loop_
_entity.id
_entity.type
_entity.pdbx_description
1 polymer ?
#
loop_
_entity_poly.entity_id
_entity_poly.type
_entity_poly.pdbx_seq_one_letter_code
_entity_poly.pdbx_strand_id
1 'polypeptide(L)'
;MWDCVVIGCLNGRFKAQKTKGRVSFHVFPHPVRETSRFRRWLTLINNPRLLQMEPMSVFKSSRVCRRHFGSDCFNGECRNLLPVAIPTLYLPEVRPVALVQPMDAVGDELERLLRDERRQQLKRHGETPFLVDDLFVNGGTKRAKIGITLLSDEVDDSDCNIGDKFGDTIIAFDTEADYDDGSHASDSRISSGCGTDYSSLSSFSGLISHTRELDDLNQVEILNEPPETLLNDSPPPEDRTRVPIEQGYEQLVREFASEASNDEQQTEQLIQMKQPNVAAYEINWQQEDYSSEASPGVRSFSKAPLNEEFFQKCRTDFYDSPKNVLAQNVCTRIDPFDACLSRKSLENTQHIFTYKIENEGKPLTNQKSSGRCWLFAALNCIRIPFIKQYNLDEFEFSQAYLFYWDKIERANYFLNNVVDTAKRGETVDGRLVSFLLSDPTCDGGQWDMLVNLINKHGLMPKKCFPESYSCEASTRMNSVVKSKLREYAKDLRKLIANGTSDDEVKDRMKQQMNEVYNIVGICLGIPPEKFTWEYYDKSKKYLNIGPIRPIDFYEKYVKPYFNVDDKVCLVTDPRTSNLYGRSYTVDCLGNVVGGRPVLYNNQPVELLLDLVTKALKFGEPVWFGCEVNKRFAGKQGIEDLDVHDFKLVFGVDIQTTMDKADRLLYGESMMTHAMVFTGVSVDPNSQKPTKFRVENSWGEDRGEKGYLIMTAEWFKEFVFEVVVDRSIVSQDVLDVFDLPPIVLPAWDPMGTLAK
;
A
#
# COMPACT_ATOMS: atom_id res chain seq x y z
N MET A 1 27.93 -7.49 19.38
CA MET A 1 27.93 -6.04 19.72
C MET A 1 28.25 -5.29 18.43
N TRP A 2 27.54 -4.22 18.11
CA TRP A 2 27.75 -3.46 16.86
C TRP A 2 28.80 -2.36 17.06
N ASP A 3 29.49 -2.00 15.99
CA ASP A 3 30.52 -0.97 15.96
C ASP A 3 30.11 0.15 14.99
N CYS A 4 30.50 1.40 15.30
CA CYS A 4 30.20 2.53 14.43
C CYS A 4 31.14 2.55 13.22
N VAL A 5 30.59 2.66 12.01
CA VAL A 5 31.36 2.68 10.76
C VAL A 5 31.93 4.05 10.37
N VAL A 6 31.70 5.09 11.17
CA VAL A 6 32.33 6.41 10.94
C VAL A 6 33.79 6.36 11.39
N ILE A 7 34.71 6.73 10.51
CA ILE A 7 36.16 6.71 10.76
C ILE A 7 36.49 7.64 11.94
N GLY A 8 37.30 7.17 12.89
CA GLY A 8 37.68 7.92 14.08
C GLY A 8 36.61 8.02 15.18
N CYS A 9 35.42 7.42 14.99
CA CYS A 9 34.39 7.40 16.02
C CYS A 9 34.86 6.63 17.26
N LEU A 10 34.65 7.19 18.46
CA LEU A 10 34.90 6.53 19.76
C LEU A 10 34.12 5.21 19.95
N ASN A 11 33.06 4.99 19.17
CA ASN A 11 32.25 3.77 19.16
C ASN A 11 32.60 2.81 17.99
N GLY A 12 33.66 3.10 17.22
CA GLY A 12 34.25 2.17 16.23
C GLY A 12 35.45 1.43 16.85
N ARG A 13 35.73 0.19 16.43
CA ARG A 13 36.82 -0.62 17.02
C ARG A 13 38.19 0.01 16.85
N PHE A 14 38.66 0.71 17.88
CA PHE A 14 39.98 0.59 18.53
C PHE A 14 39.98 1.61 19.68
N LYS A 15 40.05 1.15 20.95
CA LYS A 15 39.80 1.88 22.23
C LYS A 15 38.38 1.78 22.81
N ALA A 16 37.86 0.56 22.98
CA ALA A 16 36.77 0.30 23.93
C ALA A 16 37.25 0.41 25.40
N GLN A 17 37.65 1.60 25.83
CA GLN A 17 37.91 1.87 27.25
C GLN A 17 36.57 2.06 28.00
N LYS A 18 36.50 1.44 29.17
CA LYS A 18 35.34 1.34 30.07
C LYS A 18 34.54 2.65 30.18
N THR A 19 33.45 2.76 29.44
CA THR A 19 32.43 3.82 29.62
C THR A 19 31.05 3.16 29.75
N LYS A 20 30.46 3.27 30.95
CA LYS A 20 29.19 2.63 31.32
C LYS A 20 28.01 3.41 30.73
N GLY A 21 27.69 3.20 29.45
CA GLY A 21 26.50 3.78 28.81
C GLY A 21 25.96 2.93 27.66
N ARG A 22 24.63 2.77 27.58
CA ARG A 22 23.96 2.11 26.44
C ARG A 22 24.07 2.98 25.18
N VAL A 23 25.05 2.70 24.32
CA VAL A 23 25.18 3.33 23.00
C VAL A 23 24.09 2.82 22.06
N SER A 24 23.36 3.74 21.42
CA SER A 24 22.36 3.44 20.39
C SER A 24 23.01 3.48 19.00
N PHE A 25 22.61 2.53 18.15
CA PHE A 25 23.10 2.32 16.79
C PHE A 25 21.94 2.28 15.80
N HIS A 26 22.14 2.92 14.65
CA HIS A 26 21.17 3.01 13.57
C HIS A 26 21.64 2.23 12.34
N VAL A 27 20.68 1.64 11.63
CA VAL A 27 20.88 0.92 10.37
C VAL A 27 20.99 1.94 9.22
N PHE A 28 21.70 1.59 8.16
CA PHE A 28 21.67 2.38 6.92
C PHE A 28 20.26 2.41 6.31
N PRO A 29 19.90 3.42 5.50
CA PRO A 29 18.71 3.40 4.65
C PRO A 29 18.75 2.20 3.69
N HIS A 30 17.60 1.70 3.26
CA HIS A 30 17.57 0.53 2.35
C HIS A 30 18.05 0.93 0.94
N PRO A 31 19.07 0.29 0.34
CA PRO A 31 19.75 0.79 -0.86
C PRO A 31 18.87 0.84 -2.11
N VAL A 32 17.80 0.03 -2.16
CA VAL A 32 16.81 0.03 -3.26
C VAL A 32 15.57 0.89 -2.97
N ARG A 33 15.17 1.06 -1.71
CA ARG A 33 13.93 1.79 -1.35
C ARG A 33 14.19 3.26 -1.01
N GLU A 34 15.40 3.57 -0.58
CA GLU A 34 15.85 4.90 -0.16
C GLU A 34 17.20 5.24 -0.83
N THR A 35 17.37 4.86 -2.10
CA THR A 35 18.64 4.94 -2.86
C THR A 35 19.36 6.28 -2.70
N SER A 36 18.65 7.39 -2.83
CA SER A 36 19.21 8.75 -2.68
C SER A 36 19.73 9.03 -1.27
N ARG A 37 19.02 8.56 -0.24
CA ARG A 37 19.41 8.73 1.17
C ARG A 37 20.56 7.79 1.54
N PHE A 38 20.54 6.56 1.05
CA PHE A 38 21.63 5.58 1.19
C PHE A 38 22.94 6.10 0.58
N ARG A 39 22.89 6.60 -0.67
CA ARG A 39 24.03 7.26 -1.33
C ARG A 39 24.53 8.45 -0.51
N ARG A 40 23.63 9.33 -0.03
CA ARG A 40 23.98 10.49 0.78
C ARG A 40 24.65 10.11 2.12
N TRP A 41 24.20 9.03 2.78
CA TRP A 41 24.88 8.48 3.95
C TRP A 41 26.29 7.97 3.61
N LEU A 42 26.47 7.22 2.51
CA LEU A 42 27.80 6.77 2.08
C LEU A 42 28.75 7.93 1.80
N THR A 43 28.30 8.95 1.07
CA THR A 43 29.09 10.15 0.75
C THR A 43 29.49 10.93 2.01
N LEU A 44 28.57 11.12 2.96
CA LEU A 44 28.85 11.90 4.19
C LEU A 44 29.73 11.13 5.17
N ILE A 45 29.56 9.80 5.29
CA ILE A 45 30.38 8.95 6.16
C ILE A 45 31.79 8.76 5.58
N ASN A 46 31.92 8.83 4.25
CA ASN A 46 33.17 8.79 3.48
C ASN A 46 34.15 7.69 3.95
N ASN A 47 33.64 6.49 4.21
CA ASN A 47 34.46 5.35 4.61
C ASN A 47 34.76 4.46 3.39
N PRO A 48 36.03 4.37 2.93
CA PRO A 48 36.38 3.59 1.75
C PRO A 48 35.99 2.11 1.81
N ARG A 49 35.93 1.51 3.02
CA ARG A 49 35.48 0.13 3.20
C ARG A 49 34.02 -0.07 2.80
N LEU A 50 33.17 0.93 3.01
CA LEU A 50 31.75 0.86 2.63
C LEU A 50 31.54 1.02 1.13
N LEU A 51 32.42 1.76 0.44
CA LEU A 51 32.40 1.92 -1.01
C LEU A 51 32.84 0.64 -1.76
N GLN A 52 33.59 -0.24 -1.10
CA GLN A 52 34.01 -1.54 -1.61
C GLN A 52 33.04 -2.68 -1.26
N MET A 53 31.97 -2.39 -0.52
CA MET A 53 30.96 -3.38 -0.11
C MET A 53 29.74 -3.33 -1.03
N GLU A 54 29.16 -4.51 -1.28
CA GLU A 54 27.88 -4.64 -1.98
C GLU A 54 26.75 -3.93 -1.19
N PRO A 55 25.85 -3.17 -1.85
CA PRO A 55 24.93 -2.27 -1.13
C PRO A 55 24.01 -2.93 -0.11
N MET A 56 23.48 -4.13 -0.40
CA MET A 56 22.65 -4.87 0.57
C MET A 56 23.47 -5.37 1.77
N SER A 57 24.75 -5.67 1.56
CA SER A 57 25.69 -6.00 2.64
C SER A 57 25.91 -4.81 3.57
N VAL A 58 26.13 -3.60 3.04
CA VAL A 58 26.21 -2.36 3.85
C VAL A 58 24.95 -2.17 4.70
N PHE A 59 23.76 -2.32 4.10
CA PHE A 59 22.48 -2.23 4.83
C PHE A 59 22.40 -3.26 5.97
N LYS A 60 22.71 -4.52 5.69
CA LYS A 60 22.59 -5.62 6.66
C LYS A 60 23.59 -5.50 7.81
N SER A 61 24.88 -5.22 7.54
CA SER A 61 25.94 -5.30 8.56
C SER A 61 26.47 -3.97 9.12
N SER A 62 26.30 -2.84 8.43
CA SER A 62 26.90 -1.57 8.85
C SER A 62 25.98 -0.75 9.76
N ARG A 63 26.56 -0.09 10.76
CA ARG A 63 25.81 0.71 11.76
C ARG A 63 26.46 2.05 12.04
N VAL A 64 25.66 3.07 12.28
CA VAL A 64 26.10 4.42 12.68
C VAL A 64 25.56 4.72 14.07
N CYS A 65 26.42 5.11 15.01
CA CYS A 65 25.95 5.44 16.36
C CYS A 65 25.23 6.80 16.42
N ARG A 66 24.31 6.97 17.38
CA ARG A 66 23.50 8.20 17.58
C ARG A 66 24.30 9.51 17.54
N ARG A 67 25.57 9.50 17.94
CA ARG A 67 26.43 10.71 18.01
C ARG A 67 26.54 11.46 16.68
N HIS A 68 26.36 10.81 15.54
CA HIS A 68 26.53 11.44 14.23
C HIS A 68 25.30 12.18 13.69
N PHE A 69 24.19 12.17 14.44
CA PHE A 69 22.92 12.78 14.05
C PHE A 69 22.58 13.93 15.01
N GLY A 70 22.05 15.03 14.46
CA GLY A 70 21.57 16.16 15.26
C GLY A 70 20.35 15.81 16.12
N SER A 71 20.00 16.66 17.08
CA SER A 71 18.80 16.48 17.91
C SER A 71 17.49 16.52 17.09
N ASP A 72 17.49 17.31 16.02
CA ASP A 72 16.46 17.43 14.99
C ASP A 72 16.22 16.14 14.18
N CYS A 73 17.18 15.23 14.15
CA CYS A 73 17.10 13.98 13.39
C CYS A 73 16.22 12.90 14.05
N PHE A 74 15.66 13.14 15.24
CA PHE A 74 14.94 12.16 16.07
C PHE A 74 13.48 12.54 16.28
N ASN A 75 12.61 11.54 16.43
CA ASN A 75 11.19 11.75 16.75
C ASN A 75 10.96 11.96 18.26
N GLY A 76 11.51 13.06 18.80
CA GLY A 76 11.31 13.49 20.19
C GLY A 76 11.84 12.48 21.21
N GLU A 77 10.96 12.02 22.11
CA GLU A 77 11.27 11.07 23.18
C GLU A 77 11.71 9.69 22.65
N CYS A 78 11.24 9.31 21.46
CA CYS A 78 11.63 8.07 20.81
C CYS A 78 13.05 8.18 20.23
N ARG A 79 13.88 7.18 20.50
CA ARG A 79 15.30 7.17 20.06
C ARG A 79 15.49 6.78 18.58
N ASN A 80 14.46 6.94 17.75
CA ASN A 80 14.44 6.52 16.35
C ASN A 80 14.74 7.69 15.42
N LEU A 81 15.42 7.41 14.30
CA LEU A 81 15.71 8.43 13.29
C LEU A 81 14.47 8.74 12.44
N LEU A 82 14.26 10.02 12.14
CA LEU A 82 13.26 10.46 11.17
C LEU A 82 13.58 9.94 9.76
N PRO A 83 12.58 9.77 8.87
CA PRO A 83 12.80 9.31 7.49
C PRO A 83 13.70 10.20 6.62
N VAL A 84 13.93 11.45 7.03
CA VAL A 84 14.82 12.40 6.33
C VAL A 84 16.21 12.51 6.96
N ALA A 85 16.43 11.91 8.14
CA ALA A 85 17.68 12.08 8.88
C ALA A 85 18.92 11.60 8.11
N ILE A 86 19.98 12.39 8.16
CA ILE A 86 21.30 12.11 7.59
C ILE A 86 22.37 12.38 8.65
N PRO A 87 23.48 11.63 8.67
CA PRO A 87 24.57 11.90 9.59
C PRO A 87 25.30 13.17 9.16
N THR A 88 25.50 14.10 10.09
CA THR A 88 26.13 15.42 9.85
C THR A 88 27.13 15.81 10.93
N LEU A 89 27.10 15.16 12.10
CA LEU A 89 27.94 15.51 13.26
C LEU A 89 29.13 14.55 13.41
N TYR A 90 30.28 15.09 13.85
CA TYR A 90 31.51 14.34 14.13
C TYR A 90 31.92 13.37 13.01
N LEU A 91 31.74 13.80 11.77
CA LEU A 91 32.26 13.12 10.58
C LEU A 91 33.75 13.46 10.41
N PRO A 92 34.56 12.61 9.75
CA PRO A 92 35.96 12.92 9.47
C PRO A 92 36.07 14.18 8.60
N GLU A 93 37.03 15.05 8.91
CA GLU A 93 37.34 16.22 8.07
C GLU A 93 37.74 15.78 6.67
N VAL A 94 36.93 16.17 5.67
CA VAL A 94 37.22 15.89 4.27
C VAL A 94 38.28 16.87 3.79
N ARG A 95 39.55 16.45 3.79
CA ARG A 95 40.50 17.01 2.83
C ARG A 95 40.05 16.61 1.42
N PRO A 96 40.01 17.52 0.44
CA PRO A 96 39.65 17.19 -0.93
C PRO A 96 40.76 16.32 -1.54
N VAL A 97 40.59 15.00 -1.48
CA VAL A 97 41.37 14.07 -2.31
C VAL A 97 40.85 14.19 -3.74
N ALA A 98 41.78 14.29 -4.68
CA ALA A 98 41.48 14.62 -6.07
C ALA A 98 40.50 13.64 -6.74
N LEU A 99 39.76 14.18 -7.72
CA LEU A 99 38.88 13.46 -8.64
C LEU A 99 39.51 12.16 -9.16
N VAL A 100 38.87 11.02 -8.88
CA VAL A 100 39.11 9.75 -9.59
C VAL A 100 37.79 9.25 -10.18
N GLN A 101 37.57 9.70 -11.42
CA GLN A 101 36.68 9.19 -12.47
C GLN A 101 35.16 9.12 -12.24
N PRO A 102 34.34 9.23 -13.32
CA PRO A 102 32.89 9.13 -13.24
C PRO A 102 32.43 7.72 -12.81
N MET A 103 31.34 7.66 -12.05
CA MET A 103 30.80 6.42 -11.49
C MET A 103 29.95 5.61 -12.50
N ASP A 104 30.20 5.80 -13.79
CA ASP A 104 29.39 5.27 -14.89
C ASP A 104 29.85 3.86 -15.30
N ALA A 105 31.14 3.55 -15.14
CA ALA A 105 31.74 2.27 -15.53
C ALA A 105 31.11 1.03 -14.83
N VAL A 106 30.59 1.17 -13.60
CA VAL A 106 29.93 0.06 -12.89
C VAL A 106 28.51 -0.17 -13.41
N GLY A 107 27.85 0.87 -13.94
CA GLY A 107 26.58 0.74 -14.66
C GLY A 107 26.79 0.03 -16.00
N ASP A 108 27.81 0.45 -16.75
CA ASP A 108 28.15 -0.11 -18.06
C ASP A 108 28.64 -1.56 -17.98
N GLU A 109 29.44 -1.93 -16.97
CA GLU A 109 29.87 -3.31 -16.73
C GLU A 109 28.67 -4.22 -16.42
N LEU A 110 27.71 -3.74 -15.61
CA LEU A 110 26.49 -4.49 -15.28
C LEU A 110 25.55 -4.60 -16.49
N GLU A 111 25.37 -3.53 -17.27
CA GLU A 111 24.68 -3.55 -18.57
C GLU A 111 25.33 -4.53 -19.55
N ARG A 112 26.67 -4.55 -19.62
CA ARG A 112 27.43 -5.46 -20.49
C ARG A 112 27.23 -6.92 -20.10
N LEU A 113 27.32 -7.24 -18.81
CA LEU A 113 27.02 -8.59 -18.29
C LEU A 113 25.56 -9.01 -18.58
N LEU A 114 24.60 -8.10 -18.38
CA LEU A 114 23.17 -8.34 -18.67
C LEU A 114 22.85 -8.43 -20.18
N ARG A 115 23.71 -7.91 -21.06
CA ARG A 115 23.63 -8.07 -22.52
C ARG A 115 24.27 -9.37 -22.98
N ASP A 116 25.41 -9.75 -22.40
CA ASP A 116 26.11 -11.00 -22.73
C ASP A 116 25.37 -12.23 -22.19
N GLU A 117 24.74 -12.14 -21.02
CA GLU A 117 23.85 -13.19 -20.51
C GLU A 117 22.61 -13.37 -21.41
N ARG A 118 21.99 -12.27 -21.88
CA ARG A 118 20.92 -12.30 -22.90
C ARG A 118 21.38 -12.96 -24.21
N ARG A 119 22.59 -12.66 -24.68
CA ARG A 119 23.18 -13.30 -25.87
C ARG A 119 23.45 -14.79 -25.66
N GLN A 120 23.85 -15.21 -24.46
CA GLN A 120 24.02 -16.63 -24.11
C GLN A 120 22.68 -17.36 -23.93
N GLN A 121 21.61 -16.68 -23.54
CA GLN A 121 20.25 -17.24 -23.55
C GLN A 121 19.74 -17.40 -25.00
N LEU A 122 19.94 -16.41 -25.87
CA LEU A 122 19.59 -16.50 -27.29
C LEU A 122 20.36 -17.62 -28.02
N LYS A 123 21.66 -17.78 -27.77
CA LYS A 123 22.45 -18.89 -28.32
C LYS A 123 22.03 -20.29 -27.82
N ARG A 124 21.32 -20.38 -26.68
CA ARG A 124 20.76 -21.65 -26.17
C ARG A 124 19.45 -22.05 -26.85
N HIS A 125 18.83 -21.18 -27.65
CA HIS A 125 17.57 -21.45 -28.34
C HIS A 125 17.68 -21.66 -29.87
N GLY A 126 18.89 -21.69 -30.43
CA GLY A 126 19.16 -22.39 -31.69
C GLY A 126 18.55 -21.81 -32.97
N GLU A 127 18.94 -20.60 -33.37
CA GLU A 127 18.77 -20.11 -34.76
C GLU A 127 20.13 -19.67 -35.35
N THR A 128 20.42 -20.10 -36.59
CA THR A 128 21.66 -19.79 -37.30
C THR A 128 21.50 -18.58 -38.23
N PRO A 129 22.36 -17.55 -38.17
CA PRO A 129 22.36 -16.47 -39.15
C PRO A 129 23.14 -16.87 -40.42
N PHE A 130 22.52 -16.68 -41.59
CA PHE A 130 23.23 -16.69 -42.87
C PHE A 130 24.05 -15.39 -43.03
N LEU A 131 25.28 -15.53 -43.51
CA LEU A 131 26.12 -14.44 -43.99
C LEU A 131 25.89 -14.22 -45.49
N VAL A 132 25.73 -12.95 -45.90
CA VAL A 132 26.19 -12.48 -47.21
C VAL A 132 26.85 -11.12 -46.98
N ASP A 133 28.07 -10.98 -47.47
CA ASP A 133 28.89 -9.77 -47.41
C ASP A 133 28.90 -9.08 -48.79
N ASP A 134 29.04 -7.76 -48.81
CA ASP A 134 28.88 -6.95 -50.03
C ASP A 134 30.19 -6.85 -50.82
N LEU A 135 30.16 -7.11 -52.14
CA LEU A 135 31.32 -6.89 -53.03
C LEU A 135 30.93 -6.19 -54.35
N PHE A 136 31.20 -4.88 -54.36
CA PHE A 136 31.72 -4.04 -55.44
C PHE A 136 31.55 -4.45 -56.95
N VAL A 137 31.06 -3.44 -57.70
CA VAL A 137 31.49 -3.00 -59.05
C VAL A 137 30.74 -3.49 -60.33
N ASN A 138 30.25 -2.48 -61.06
CA ASN A 138 29.89 -2.38 -62.49
C ASN A 138 28.76 -3.24 -63.09
N GLY A 139 27.86 -2.57 -63.85
CA GLY A 139 27.31 -3.20 -65.07
C GLY A 139 25.90 -2.84 -65.58
N GLY A 140 25.61 -1.57 -65.89
CA GLY A 140 24.87 -1.15 -67.09
C GLY A 140 23.44 -1.66 -67.45
N THR A 141 22.57 -0.68 -67.72
CA THR A 141 21.45 -0.71 -68.72
C THR A 141 20.19 -1.56 -68.40
N LYS A 142 18.96 -1.23 -68.84
CA LYS A 142 18.35 -0.04 -69.50
C LYS A 142 16.81 -0.20 -69.43
N ARG A 143 16.06 0.83 -68.99
CA ARG A 143 14.90 1.37 -69.76
C ARG A 143 14.29 2.61 -69.11
N ALA A 144 13.84 3.54 -69.96
CA ALA A 144 13.13 4.75 -69.60
C ALA A 144 11.82 4.85 -70.40
N LYS A 145 10.84 5.59 -69.87
CA LYS A 145 9.79 6.41 -70.55
C LYS A 145 8.98 7.13 -69.46
N ILE A 146 9.02 8.46 -69.29
CA ILE A 146 8.55 9.61 -70.11
C ILE A 146 7.11 10.06 -69.73
N GLY A 147 6.92 11.38 -69.57
CA GLY A 147 5.65 12.10 -69.32
C GLY A 147 5.55 12.59 -67.86
N ILE A 148 5.77 13.85 -67.46
CA ILE A 148 5.38 15.19 -68.00
C ILE A 148 3.86 15.38 -68.08
N THR A 149 3.30 16.27 -67.24
CA THR A 149 2.68 17.60 -67.51
C THR A 149 2.01 18.01 -66.18
N LEU A 150 2.49 19.01 -65.41
CA LEU A 150 2.23 20.46 -65.54
C LEU A 150 0.75 20.83 -65.73
N LEU A 151 0.22 21.63 -64.80
CA LEU A 151 -0.55 22.86 -65.06
C LEU A 151 -0.78 23.56 -63.71
N SER A 152 -0.26 24.78 -63.61
CA SER A 152 -0.65 25.80 -62.64
C SER A 152 -1.82 26.61 -63.22
N ASP A 153 -2.07 27.77 -62.64
CA ASP A 153 -2.89 28.89 -63.13
C ASP A 153 -4.34 28.87 -62.57
N GLU A 154 -4.93 29.95 -62.07
CA GLU A 154 -4.50 31.35 -61.84
C GLU A 154 -5.46 31.96 -60.75
N VAL A 155 -5.06 32.82 -59.80
CA VAL A 155 -5.11 34.32 -59.84
C VAL A 155 -6.58 34.85 -59.89
N ASP A 156 -7.08 35.81 -59.10
CA ASP A 156 -6.46 36.91 -58.32
C ASP A 156 -7.35 37.46 -57.16
N ASP A 157 -6.76 38.38 -56.35
CA ASP A 157 -7.26 39.67 -55.78
C ASP A 157 -8.77 40.02 -55.62
N SER A 158 -9.21 40.94 -54.73
CA SER A 158 -8.61 41.73 -53.63
C SER A 158 -9.72 42.33 -52.74
N ASP A 159 -9.42 42.74 -51.49
CA ASP A 159 -9.53 44.17 -51.08
C ASP A 159 -9.18 44.47 -49.60
N CYS A 160 -8.35 45.50 -49.49
CA CYS A 160 -8.00 46.40 -48.39
C CYS A 160 -9.13 46.92 -47.46
N ASN A 161 -8.90 47.55 -46.29
CA ASN A 161 -7.75 47.73 -45.36
C ASN A 161 -8.22 48.59 -44.14
N ILE A 162 -7.34 48.84 -43.14
CA ILE A 162 -7.35 49.91 -42.10
C ILE A 162 -8.10 49.64 -40.78
N GLY A 163 -7.37 49.75 -39.65
CA GLY A 163 -7.94 49.79 -38.29
C GLY A 163 -6.94 49.58 -37.14
N ASP A 164 -5.99 50.50 -36.91
CA ASP A 164 -4.96 50.42 -35.86
C ASP A 164 -5.49 50.41 -34.41
N LYS A 165 -4.80 49.70 -33.50
CA LYS A 165 -3.93 50.37 -32.49
C LYS A 165 -3.08 49.43 -31.61
N PHE A 166 -1.82 49.84 -31.43
CA PHE A 166 -0.82 49.32 -30.49
C PHE A 166 -1.12 49.66 -29.02
N GLY A 167 -0.47 48.95 -28.08
CA GLY A 167 -0.55 49.26 -26.65
C GLY A 167 0.40 48.52 -25.70
N ASP A 168 1.58 48.07 -26.15
CA ASP A 168 2.65 47.62 -25.23
C ASP A 168 3.55 48.80 -24.86
N THR A 169 3.67 49.11 -23.57
CA THR A 169 4.70 50.03 -23.06
C THR A 169 5.28 49.53 -21.73
N ILE A 170 6.50 49.00 -21.80
CA ILE A 170 7.40 48.84 -20.64
C ILE A 170 8.02 50.21 -20.32
N ILE A 171 8.18 50.58 -19.04
CA ILE A 171 9.33 51.34 -18.49
C ILE A 171 9.39 51.19 -16.95
N ALA A 172 10.43 50.48 -16.51
CA ALA A 172 11.44 50.72 -15.46
C ALA A 172 11.24 51.73 -14.27
N PHE A 173 12.31 51.78 -13.45
CA PHE A 173 12.55 52.53 -12.19
C PHE A 173 12.01 51.83 -10.92
N ASP A 174 12.71 51.75 -9.78
CA ASP A 174 14.05 52.24 -9.41
C ASP A 174 14.64 51.41 -8.24
N THR A 175 15.97 51.27 -8.15
CA THR A 175 16.68 50.89 -6.91
C THR A 175 18.08 51.49 -6.87
N GLU A 176 18.34 52.41 -5.93
CA GLU A 176 19.68 52.88 -5.54
C GLU A 176 19.85 52.87 -4.01
N ALA A 177 21.13 52.89 -3.60
CA ALA A 177 21.67 53.14 -2.25
C ALA A 177 21.52 52.03 -1.17
N ASP A 178 22.56 51.64 -0.41
CA ASP A 178 24.00 51.98 -0.53
C ASP A 178 24.92 51.14 0.42
N TYR A 179 26.25 51.32 0.23
CA TYR A 179 27.41 51.09 1.15
C TYR A 179 28.19 49.75 1.23
N ASP A 180 29.42 49.81 0.67
CA ASP A 180 30.76 49.46 1.23
C ASP A 180 31.17 48.01 1.61
N ASP A 181 32.43 47.56 1.47
CA ASP A 181 33.68 48.10 0.84
C ASP A 181 34.71 46.95 0.57
N GLY A 182 35.74 47.18 -0.27
CA GLY A 182 37.01 46.42 -0.33
C GLY A 182 37.08 45.30 -1.40
N SER A 183 37.63 45.50 -2.61
CA SER A 183 39.07 45.51 -3.00
C SER A 183 39.77 44.13 -2.88
N HIS A 184 40.64 43.64 -3.79
CA HIS A 184 41.49 44.23 -4.84
C HIS A 184 41.76 43.26 -6.04
N ALA A 185 41.96 43.86 -7.23
CA ALA A 185 42.99 43.60 -8.25
C ALA A 185 43.33 42.18 -8.81
N SER A 186 43.23 42.08 -10.16
CA SER A 186 44.32 41.70 -11.13
C SER A 186 44.84 40.23 -11.16
N ASP A 187 45.36 39.66 -12.27
CA ASP A 187 45.60 40.15 -13.64
C ASP A 187 45.77 38.99 -14.67
N SER A 188 45.76 39.33 -15.97
CA SER A 188 46.52 38.77 -17.13
C SER A 188 46.93 37.26 -17.18
N ARG A 189 46.50 36.43 -18.16
CA ARG A 189 46.94 36.26 -19.58
C ARG A 189 47.99 35.14 -19.84
N ILE A 190 47.92 34.52 -21.04
CA ILE A 190 49.01 33.81 -21.79
C ILE A 190 49.50 32.46 -21.19
N SER A 191 49.98 31.43 -21.91
CA SER A 191 49.83 30.93 -23.30
C SER A 191 50.59 29.58 -23.45
N SER A 192 50.17 28.71 -24.37
CA SER A 192 50.98 27.78 -25.22
C SER A 192 52.13 26.90 -24.66
N GLY A 193 52.15 25.62 -25.09
CA GLY A 193 53.34 24.73 -25.13
C GLY A 193 53.01 23.31 -24.63
N CYS A 194 52.86 22.25 -25.44
CA CYS A 194 53.76 21.61 -26.42
C CYS A 194 54.78 20.62 -25.79
N GLY A 195 54.86 19.40 -26.34
CA GLY A 195 55.84 18.34 -26.03
C GLY A 195 55.18 17.03 -25.56
N THR A 196 55.22 15.89 -26.29
CA THR A 196 56.36 14.95 -26.53
C THR A 196 56.83 14.23 -25.25
N ASP A 197 57.09 12.92 -25.18
CA ASP A 197 57.12 11.81 -26.16
C ASP A 197 57.23 10.46 -25.37
N TYR A 198 57.45 9.34 -26.09
CA TYR A 198 57.95 8.01 -25.62
C TYR A 198 56.89 7.08 -24.97
N SER A 199 56.52 5.94 -25.60
CA SER A 199 57.29 4.67 -25.75
C SER A 199 57.23 3.80 -24.48
N SER A 200 57.10 2.46 -24.49
CA SER A 200 57.07 1.46 -25.59
C SER A 200 56.90 0.03 -25.02
N LEU A 201 56.56 -0.96 -25.87
CA LEU A 201 56.76 -2.43 -25.67
C LEU A 201 55.89 -3.11 -24.57
N SER A 202 55.51 -4.39 -24.60
CA SER A 202 55.59 -5.52 -25.57
C SER A 202 54.64 -6.64 -25.06
N SER A 203 53.69 -7.20 -25.83
CA SER A 203 53.79 -8.31 -26.82
C SER A 203 53.85 -9.76 -26.26
N PHE A 204 53.33 -10.71 -27.07
CA PHE A 204 53.20 -12.19 -26.88
C PHE A 204 52.02 -12.69 -26.00
N SER A 205 51.06 -13.56 -26.39
CA SER A 205 50.63 -14.29 -27.62
C SER A 205 50.67 -15.84 -27.56
N GLY A 206 49.50 -16.46 -27.76
CA GLY A 206 49.25 -17.88 -28.16
C GLY A 206 49.08 -18.94 -27.05
N LEU A 207 48.41 -20.09 -27.24
CA LEU A 207 47.51 -20.63 -28.32
C LEU A 207 46.93 -22.01 -27.86
N ILE A 208 45.65 -22.34 -28.18
CA ILE A 208 45.03 -23.66 -28.56
C ILE A 208 45.43 -25.00 -27.82
N SER A 209 44.56 -25.97 -27.44
CA SER A 209 43.08 -26.14 -27.41
C SER A 209 42.60 -27.49 -26.77
N HIS A 210 41.27 -27.59 -26.51
CA HIS A 210 40.37 -28.78 -26.57
C HIS A 210 40.27 -29.90 -25.47
N THR A 211 38.99 -30.33 -25.29
CA THR A 211 38.42 -31.69 -25.03
C THR A 211 38.22 -32.31 -23.62
N ARG A 212 36.91 -32.46 -23.26
CA ARG A 212 36.12 -33.67 -22.89
C ARG A 212 36.39 -34.56 -21.64
N GLU A 213 35.31 -34.69 -20.83
CA GLU A 213 34.64 -35.93 -20.33
C GLU A 213 35.19 -36.84 -19.19
N LEU A 214 34.24 -37.28 -18.34
CA LEU A 214 34.12 -38.54 -17.53
C LEU A 214 34.65 -38.66 -16.06
N ASP A 215 33.67 -38.99 -15.19
CA ASP A 215 33.55 -40.09 -14.18
C ASP A 215 34.31 -40.19 -12.82
N ASP A 216 33.46 -40.27 -11.78
CA ASP A 216 33.35 -41.22 -10.65
C ASP A 216 34.30 -41.34 -9.42
N LEU A 217 33.59 -41.40 -8.26
CA LEU A 217 33.75 -42.26 -7.06
C LEU A 217 35.08 -42.29 -6.25
N ASN A 218 35.00 -41.91 -4.96
CA ASN A 218 34.79 -42.92 -3.89
C ASN A 218 34.51 -42.36 -2.48
N GLN A 219 33.89 -43.19 -1.65
CA GLN A 219 33.59 -43.00 -0.21
C GLN A 219 34.75 -43.52 0.67
N VAL A 220 34.88 -43.02 1.92
CA VAL A 220 35.24 -43.81 3.12
C VAL A 220 34.63 -43.13 4.38
N GLU A 221 33.89 -43.88 5.21
CA GLU A 221 33.55 -43.53 6.60
C GLU A 221 34.58 -44.11 7.59
N ILE A 222 34.65 -43.62 8.84
CA ILE A 222 34.63 -44.42 10.10
C ILE A 222 34.90 -43.56 11.36
N LEU A 223 33.88 -43.51 12.22
CA LEU A 223 33.81 -43.46 13.70
C LEU A 223 35.08 -43.26 14.57
N ASN A 224 35.04 -42.30 15.52
CA ASN A 224 34.83 -42.52 16.99
C ASN A 224 35.23 -41.32 17.89
N GLU A 225 34.55 -41.16 19.03
CA GLU A 225 34.87 -40.24 20.14
C GLU A 225 35.78 -40.93 21.23
N PRO A 226 35.95 -40.40 22.46
CA PRO A 226 37.04 -39.49 22.87
C PRO A 226 37.89 -40.08 24.03
N PRO A 227 38.78 -39.29 24.68
CA PRO A 227 38.91 -39.44 26.13
C PRO A 227 39.28 -38.17 26.95
N GLU A 228 39.05 -38.25 28.26
CA GLU A 228 39.64 -37.40 29.32
C GLU A 228 40.90 -38.08 29.95
N THR A 229 41.60 -37.60 31.00
CA THR A 229 41.47 -36.45 31.94
C THR A 229 42.89 -35.96 32.37
N LEU A 230 43.00 -35.29 33.54
CA LEU A 230 44.18 -34.97 34.40
C LEU A 230 44.70 -33.53 34.28
N LEU A 231 44.59 -32.61 35.25
CA LEU A 231 44.77 -32.56 36.73
C LEU A 231 46.22 -32.39 37.25
N ASN A 232 46.44 -31.26 37.95
CA ASN A 232 47.33 -30.97 39.09
C ASN A 232 47.27 -29.43 39.31
N ASP A 233 46.71 -28.82 40.37
CA ASP A 233 46.91 -28.88 41.84
C ASP A 233 48.01 -27.96 42.42
N SER A 234 47.59 -26.93 43.17
CA SER A 234 48.26 -26.34 44.35
C SER A 234 47.38 -25.27 45.07
N PRO A 235 47.58 -24.98 46.38
CA PRO A 235 46.48 -24.66 47.32
C PRO A 235 46.47 -23.21 47.92
N PRO A 236 45.51 -22.84 48.81
CA PRO A 236 45.12 -21.44 49.11
C PRO A 236 45.52 -20.92 50.52
N PRO A 237 45.02 -19.73 50.92
CA PRO A 237 44.47 -19.58 52.28
C PRO A 237 43.07 -18.92 52.35
N GLU A 238 42.22 -19.48 53.22
CA GLU A 238 41.34 -18.89 54.27
C GLU A 238 41.12 -17.34 54.33
N ASP A 239 39.97 -16.77 54.73
CA ASP A 239 38.67 -17.29 55.23
C ASP A 239 37.56 -16.17 55.17
N ARG A 240 36.29 -16.56 55.35
CA ARG A 240 35.16 -15.82 55.97
C ARG A 240 34.53 -14.60 55.28
N THR A 241 33.48 -14.84 54.50
CA THR A 241 32.05 -14.53 54.84
C THR A 241 31.17 -14.50 53.57
N ARG A 242 30.14 -15.35 53.51
CA ARG A 242 29.07 -15.29 52.50
C ARG A 242 27.73 -15.04 53.17
N VAL A 243 26.97 -14.08 52.67
CA VAL A 243 25.53 -13.95 52.91
C VAL A 243 24.81 -14.50 51.65
N PRO A 244 23.72 -15.30 51.77
CA PRO A 244 23.01 -15.83 50.61
C PRO A 244 22.35 -14.75 49.75
N ILE A 245 22.21 -15.04 48.46
CA ILE A 245 21.79 -14.11 47.39
C ILE A 245 20.35 -13.57 47.56
N GLU A 246 19.54 -14.18 48.42
CA GLU A 246 18.12 -13.82 48.62
C GLU A 246 17.93 -12.48 49.36
N GLN A 247 18.86 -12.07 50.23
CA GLN A 247 18.75 -10.78 50.94
C GLN A 247 19.04 -9.55 50.04
N GLY A 248 19.74 -9.74 48.92
CA GLY A 248 20.06 -8.64 48.00
C GLY A 248 18.83 -8.10 47.24
N TYR A 249 17.80 -8.93 47.03
CA TYR A 249 16.59 -8.52 46.33
C TYR A 249 15.64 -7.70 47.22
N GLU A 250 15.48 -8.05 48.50
CA GLU A 250 14.64 -7.27 49.43
C GLU A 250 15.20 -5.87 49.70
N GLN A 251 16.53 -5.71 49.69
CA GLN A 251 17.18 -4.42 49.92
C GLN A 251 16.97 -3.46 48.73
N LEU A 252 17.12 -3.96 47.50
CA LEU A 252 16.82 -3.21 46.27
C LEU A 252 15.35 -2.77 46.17
N VAL A 253 14.40 -3.65 46.54
CA VAL A 253 12.96 -3.29 46.51
C VAL A 253 12.62 -2.20 47.53
N ARG A 254 13.30 -2.16 48.69
CA ARG A 254 13.13 -1.08 49.68
C ARG A 254 13.76 0.25 49.23
N GLU A 255 14.92 0.23 48.58
CA GLU A 255 15.55 1.44 48.05
C GLU A 255 14.65 2.11 46.98
N PHE A 256 14.18 1.34 45.98
CA PHE A 256 13.27 1.86 44.95
C PHE A 256 11.93 2.39 45.49
N ALA A 257 11.39 1.80 46.55
CA ALA A 257 10.17 2.31 47.20
C ALA A 257 10.40 3.64 47.94
N SER A 258 11.62 3.89 48.43
CA SER A 258 11.97 5.11 49.17
C SER A 258 12.34 6.29 48.26
N GLU A 259 12.86 6.04 47.05
CA GLU A 259 13.10 7.10 46.07
C GLU A 259 11.78 7.66 45.53
N ALA A 260 10.78 6.80 45.26
CA ALA A 260 9.47 7.21 44.77
C ALA A 260 8.70 8.15 45.73
N SER A 261 8.80 7.96 47.06
CA SER A 261 8.10 8.82 48.02
C SER A 261 8.75 10.20 48.22
N ASN A 262 10.01 10.37 47.84
CA ASN A 262 10.71 11.66 47.99
C ASN A 262 10.39 12.63 46.84
N ASP A 263 10.16 12.13 45.63
CA ASP A 263 9.81 12.97 44.47
C ASP A 263 8.38 13.55 44.57
N GLU A 264 7.43 12.81 45.16
CA GLU A 264 6.09 13.35 45.46
C GLU A 264 6.15 14.47 46.50
N GLN A 265 6.91 14.30 47.60
CA GLN A 265 7.03 15.32 48.65
C GLN A 265 7.75 16.60 48.21
N GLN A 266 8.73 16.52 47.29
CA GLN A 266 9.36 17.73 46.73
C GLN A 266 8.44 18.49 45.77
N THR A 267 7.54 17.78 45.08
CA THR A 267 6.60 18.40 44.14
C THR A 267 5.50 19.20 44.87
N GLU A 268 5.01 18.70 46.00
CA GLU A 268 4.00 19.42 46.81
C GLU A 268 4.55 20.70 47.48
N GLN A 269 5.80 20.71 47.94
CA GLN A 269 6.39 21.90 48.57
C GLN A 269 6.65 23.06 47.60
N LEU A 270 6.92 22.77 46.32
CA LEU A 270 7.16 23.79 45.29
C LEU A 270 5.89 24.51 44.80
N ILE A 271 4.70 23.94 45.03
CA ILE A 271 3.42 24.52 44.62
C ILE A 271 2.90 25.55 45.65
N GLN A 272 3.35 25.50 46.91
CA GLN A 272 2.90 26.42 47.96
C GLN A 272 3.56 27.83 47.96
N MET A 273 4.51 28.10 47.07
CA MET A 273 5.22 29.40 47.01
C MET A 273 5.08 30.13 45.66
N LYS A 274 3.84 30.47 45.26
CA LYS A 274 3.46 31.69 44.50
C LYS A 274 1.98 31.65 44.03
N GLN A 275 1.09 32.37 44.72
CA GLN A 275 0.16 33.37 44.13
C GLN A 275 -0.70 34.05 45.24
N PRO A 276 -1.21 35.27 45.01
CA PRO A 276 -1.87 36.08 46.05
C PRO A 276 -3.41 35.93 46.11
N ASN A 277 -3.97 36.29 47.27
CA ASN A 277 -5.40 36.25 47.62
C ASN A 277 -6.38 36.74 46.53
N VAL A 278 -7.35 35.87 46.19
CA VAL A 278 -8.75 36.26 45.90
C VAL A 278 -9.67 35.24 46.59
N ALA A 279 -10.73 35.70 47.25
CA ALA A 279 -11.53 34.88 48.16
C ALA A 279 -12.35 33.78 47.44
N ALA A 280 -12.34 32.58 47.99
CA ALA A 280 -13.20 31.47 47.59
C ALA A 280 -14.48 31.43 48.44
N TYR A 281 -15.63 31.27 47.78
CA TYR A 281 -16.87 30.85 48.44
C TYR A 281 -16.82 29.33 48.64
N GLU A 282 -16.82 28.87 49.89
CA GLU A 282 -16.97 27.44 50.20
C GLU A 282 -18.43 27.00 49.97
N ILE A 283 -18.66 26.24 48.90
CA ILE A 283 -19.89 25.45 48.73
C ILE A 283 -19.62 24.07 49.31
N ASN A 284 -20.11 23.86 50.54
CA ASN A 284 -19.99 22.63 51.29
C ASN A 284 -20.97 21.57 50.76
N TRP A 285 -20.49 20.64 49.93
CA TRP A 285 -21.28 19.47 49.53
C TRP A 285 -21.29 18.43 50.64
N GLN A 286 -22.15 18.64 51.63
CA GLN A 286 -22.55 17.58 52.54
C GLN A 286 -23.27 16.47 51.74
N GLN A 287 -22.87 15.22 51.96
CA GLN A 287 -23.60 14.05 51.47
C GLN A 287 -24.92 13.94 52.24
N GLU A 288 -25.97 14.53 51.71
CA GLU A 288 -27.34 14.22 52.13
C GLU A 288 -27.78 12.90 51.49
N ASP A 289 -28.11 11.91 52.33
CA ASP A 289 -28.77 10.66 51.91
C ASP A 289 -30.19 10.96 51.40
N TYR A 290 -30.30 11.31 50.12
CA TYR A 290 -31.58 11.42 49.44
C TYR A 290 -32.16 10.03 49.18
N SER A 291 -32.98 9.58 50.14
CA SER A 291 -33.95 8.50 49.94
C SER A 291 -35.01 8.92 48.91
N SER A 292 -34.66 8.73 47.63
CA SER A 292 -35.60 8.79 46.51
C SER A 292 -36.07 7.38 46.17
N GLU A 293 -37.38 7.21 45.95
CA GLU A 293 -38.00 5.93 45.66
C GLU A 293 -37.49 5.39 44.30
N ALA A 294 -36.52 4.48 44.37
CA ALA A 294 -35.91 3.90 43.19
C ALA A 294 -36.92 3.03 42.41
N SER A 295 -37.09 3.32 41.12
CA SER A 295 -37.76 2.45 40.16
C SER A 295 -37.23 1.01 40.28
N PRO A 296 -38.10 -0.01 40.21
CA PRO A 296 -37.68 -1.38 40.54
C PRO A 296 -36.72 -1.94 39.49
N GLY A 297 -35.48 -2.24 39.92
CA GLY A 297 -34.75 -3.38 39.36
C GLY A 297 -33.33 -3.20 38.82
N VAL A 298 -32.73 -1.99 38.78
CA VAL A 298 -31.31 -1.87 38.40
C VAL A 298 -30.40 -2.18 39.60
N ARG A 299 -30.12 -3.47 39.82
CA ARG A 299 -29.06 -3.88 40.74
C ARG A 299 -27.72 -3.38 40.21
N SER A 300 -27.06 -2.48 40.96
CA SER A 300 -25.71 -2.05 40.65
C SER A 300 -24.77 -3.25 40.62
N PHE A 301 -24.09 -3.46 39.48
CA PHE A 301 -23.11 -4.54 39.33
C PHE A 301 -21.85 -4.19 40.13
N SER A 302 -21.51 -5.03 41.11
CA SER A 302 -20.23 -4.91 41.81
C SER A 302 -19.10 -5.19 40.83
N LYS A 303 -18.23 -4.20 40.61
CA LYS A 303 -17.07 -4.34 39.73
C LYS A 303 -16.12 -5.38 40.31
N ALA A 304 -15.60 -6.27 39.48
CA ALA A 304 -14.64 -7.30 39.85
C ALA A 304 -13.21 -6.89 39.44
N PRO A 305 -12.43 -6.22 40.31
CA PRO A 305 -11.03 -5.93 40.02
C PRO A 305 -10.19 -7.21 40.05
N LEU A 306 -9.14 -7.25 39.24
CA LEU A 306 -8.11 -8.30 39.32
C LEU A 306 -7.23 -8.06 40.56
N ASN A 307 -6.71 -9.13 41.15
CA ASN A 307 -5.90 -9.11 42.36
C ASN A 307 -4.64 -10.00 42.21
N GLU A 308 -3.73 -9.91 43.17
CA GLU A 308 -2.45 -10.65 43.13
C GLU A 308 -2.64 -12.17 43.16
N GLU A 309 -3.65 -12.66 43.90
CA GLU A 309 -4.00 -14.09 43.94
C GLU A 309 -4.36 -14.63 42.55
N PHE A 310 -5.18 -13.88 41.79
CA PHE A 310 -5.51 -14.20 40.40
C PHE A 310 -4.26 -14.23 39.51
N PHE A 311 -3.40 -13.21 39.59
CA PHE A 311 -2.20 -13.14 38.76
C PHE A 311 -1.20 -14.26 39.08
N GLN A 312 -0.96 -14.56 40.35
CA GLN A 312 -0.07 -15.64 40.77
C GLN A 312 -0.63 -17.00 40.35
N LYS A 313 -1.95 -17.23 40.44
CA LYS A 313 -2.58 -18.44 39.92
C LYS A 313 -2.40 -18.56 38.40
N CYS A 314 -2.74 -17.53 37.64
CA CYS A 314 -2.56 -17.53 36.18
C CYS A 314 -1.11 -17.75 35.76
N ARG A 315 -0.14 -17.21 36.52
CA ARG A 315 1.29 -17.43 36.29
C ARG A 315 1.67 -18.90 36.46
N THR A 316 1.24 -19.53 37.56
CA THR A 316 1.50 -20.96 37.82
C THR A 316 0.84 -21.82 36.74
N ASP A 317 -0.46 -21.65 36.49
CA ASP A 317 -1.21 -22.39 35.46
C ASP A 317 -0.56 -22.28 34.06
N PHE A 318 0.06 -21.13 33.75
CA PHE A 318 0.73 -20.91 32.47
C PHE A 318 2.03 -21.70 32.34
N TYR A 319 2.92 -21.64 33.35
CA TYR A 319 4.21 -22.33 33.30
C TYR A 319 4.12 -23.83 33.56
N ASP A 320 3.07 -24.28 34.26
CA ASP A 320 2.72 -25.71 34.43
C ASP A 320 2.21 -26.35 33.12
N SER A 321 1.98 -25.56 32.06
CA SER A 321 1.58 -26.05 30.74
C SER A 321 2.76 -26.03 29.74
N PRO A 322 3.40 -27.19 29.44
CA PRO A 322 4.49 -27.26 28.47
C PRO A 322 4.10 -26.73 27.08
N LYS A 323 2.83 -26.87 26.71
CA LYS A 323 2.25 -26.33 25.47
C LYS A 323 2.32 -24.79 25.43
N ASN A 324 1.96 -24.12 26.53
CA ASN A 324 2.03 -22.66 26.63
C ASN A 324 3.48 -22.16 26.61
N VAL A 325 4.40 -22.85 27.30
CA VAL A 325 5.83 -22.53 27.29
C VAL A 325 6.45 -22.73 25.90
N LEU A 326 6.06 -23.79 25.17
CA LEU A 326 6.46 -24.00 23.78
C LEU A 326 5.95 -22.87 22.87
N ALA A 327 4.66 -22.55 22.94
CA ALA A 327 4.05 -21.46 22.16
C ALA A 327 4.71 -20.11 22.48
N GLN A 328 4.98 -19.82 23.75
CA GLN A 328 5.69 -18.61 24.19
C GLN A 328 7.07 -18.50 23.52
N ASN A 329 7.86 -19.57 23.51
CA ASN A 329 9.21 -19.58 22.91
C ASN A 329 9.20 -19.37 21.38
N VAL A 330 8.10 -19.72 20.70
CA VAL A 330 7.93 -19.50 19.25
C VAL A 330 7.37 -18.09 18.96
N CYS A 331 6.22 -17.74 19.54
CA CYS A 331 5.51 -16.49 19.26
C CYS A 331 6.20 -15.23 19.81
N THR A 332 7.19 -15.36 20.70
CA THR A 332 8.07 -14.24 21.08
C THR A 332 9.17 -13.93 20.05
N ARG A 333 9.29 -14.76 18.99
CA ARG A 333 10.34 -14.67 17.97
C ARG A 333 9.83 -14.61 16.53
N ILE A 334 8.63 -15.12 16.27
CA ILE A 334 7.98 -15.22 14.96
C ILE A 334 6.60 -14.57 15.08
N ASP A 335 6.10 -14.01 13.98
CA ASP A 335 4.70 -13.53 13.91
C ASP A 335 3.73 -14.64 14.38
N PRO A 336 2.75 -14.35 15.25
CA PRO A 336 1.93 -15.42 15.83
C PRO A 336 0.98 -16.08 14.84
N PHE A 337 0.60 -15.43 13.73
CA PHE A 337 -0.21 -16.04 12.67
C PHE A 337 0.66 -16.95 11.79
N ASP A 338 1.86 -16.49 11.39
CA ASP A 338 2.87 -17.35 10.74
C ASP A 338 3.18 -18.60 11.59
N ALA A 339 3.24 -18.45 12.92
CA ALA A 339 3.48 -19.55 13.85
C ALA A 339 2.28 -20.52 14.00
N CYS A 340 1.06 -20.06 13.72
CA CYS A 340 -0.15 -20.90 13.70
C CYS A 340 -0.39 -21.58 12.34
N LEU A 341 0.38 -21.26 11.30
CA LEU A 341 0.13 -21.73 9.94
C LEU A 341 0.15 -23.27 9.84
N SER A 342 -0.98 -23.87 9.48
CA SER A 342 -1.14 -25.32 9.48
C SER A 342 -0.37 -25.95 8.32
N ARG A 343 0.72 -26.67 8.63
CA ARG A 343 1.51 -27.40 7.63
C ARG A 343 0.65 -28.36 6.79
N LYS A 344 -0.38 -28.95 7.39
CA LYS A 344 -1.32 -29.84 6.72
C LYS A 344 -2.19 -29.10 5.69
N SER A 345 -2.67 -27.90 5.98
CA SER A 345 -3.42 -27.10 4.98
C SER A 345 -2.53 -26.75 3.78
N LEU A 346 -1.26 -26.38 4.03
CA LEU A 346 -0.28 -26.13 2.96
C LEU A 346 -0.04 -27.34 2.05
N GLU A 347 0.13 -28.53 2.62
CA GLU A 347 0.43 -29.76 1.85
C GLU A 347 -0.75 -30.27 1.02
N ASN A 348 -1.98 -29.95 1.43
CA ASN A 348 -3.20 -30.35 0.72
C ASN A 348 -3.74 -29.28 -0.24
N THR A 349 -3.15 -28.08 -0.25
CA THR A 349 -3.58 -26.98 -1.14
C THR A 349 -2.89 -27.04 -2.49
N GLN A 350 -3.69 -27.08 -3.56
CA GLN A 350 -3.22 -27.15 -4.96
C GLN A 350 -4.00 -26.17 -5.83
N HIS A 351 -3.32 -25.25 -6.54
CA HIS A 351 -3.93 -24.22 -7.41
C HIS A 351 -4.46 -24.75 -8.76
N ILE A 352 -5.10 -25.91 -8.73
CA ILE A 352 -5.75 -26.56 -9.88
C ILE A 352 -7.27 -26.58 -9.68
N PHE A 353 -8.01 -26.22 -10.74
CA PHE A 353 -9.47 -25.99 -10.72
C PHE A 353 -10.15 -26.77 -11.85
N THR A 354 -11.38 -27.24 -11.63
CA THR A 354 -12.09 -28.05 -12.65
C THR A 354 -12.65 -27.19 -13.79
N TYR A 355 -13.04 -25.96 -13.48
CA TYR A 355 -13.43 -24.93 -14.45
C TYR A 355 -12.57 -23.69 -14.21
N LYS A 356 -12.02 -23.12 -15.27
CA LYS A 356 -11.17 -21.93 -15.23
C LYS A 356 -11.40 -21.11 -16.50
N ILE A 357 -11.43 -19.79 -16.37
CA ILE A 357 -11.53 -18.88 -17.52
C ILE A 357 -10.27 -19.00 -18.39
N GLU A 358 -10.44 -19.19 -19.69
CA GLU A 358 -9.35 -19.49 -20.64
C GLU A 358 -8.32 -18.37 -20.75
N ASN A 359 -8.76 -17.11 -20.71
CA ASN A 359 -7.93 -15.91 -20.89
C ASN A 359 -8.02 -15.03 -19.63
N GLU A 360 -7.35 -15.45 -18.56
CA GLU A 360 -7.15 -14.58 -17.38
C GLU A 360 -6.41 -13.28 -17.77
N GLY A 361 -6.70 -12.19 -17.05
CA GLY A 361 -6.17 -10.87 -17.37
C GLY A 361 -4.65 -10.76 -17.18
N LYS A 362 -3.97 -10.10 -18.12
CA LYS A 362 -2.53 -9.82 -18.07
C LYS A 362 -2.21 -8.34 -18.34
N PRO A 363 -1.19 -7.75 -17.70
CA PRO A 363 -0.44 -8.31 -16.56
C PRO A 363 -1.30 -8.43 -15.30
N LEU A 364 -0.80 -9.03 -14.23
CA LEU A 364 -1.44 -8.93 -12.91
C LEU A 364 -1.40 -7.48 -12.42
N THR A 365 -2.44 -7.09 -11.71
CA THR A 365 -2.61 -5.70 -11.28
C THR A 365 -2.13 -5.47 -9.85
N ASN A 366 -1.79 -4.23 -9.51
CA ASN A 366 -1.30 -3.88 -8.17
C ASN A 366 -1.79 -2.49 -7.74
N GLN A 367 -2.70 -2.43 -6.76
CA GLN A 367 -3.24 -1.19 -6.19
C GLN A 367 -2.26 -0.45 -5.26
N LYS A 368 -1.17 -1.12 -4.85
CA LYS A 368 -0.18 -0.64 -3.87
C LYS A 368 -0.84 -0.16 -2.57
N SER A 369 -0.40 0.97 -2.01
CA SER A 369 -0.88 1.56 -0.75
C SER A 369 -2.06 2.50 -1.00
N SER A 370 -3.15 1.96 -1.56
CA SER A 370 -4.42 2.67 -1.79
C SER A 370 -5.61 1.71 -1.62
N GLY A 371 -6.78 2.22 -1.24
CA GLY A 371 -7.99 1.40 -1.05
C GLY A 371 -8.80 1.14 -2.33
N ARG A 372 -8.13 1.03 -3.48
CA ARG A 372 -8.79 1.00 -4.81
C ARG A 372 -9.24 -0.38 -5.28
N CYS A 373 -9.23 -1.41 -4.43
CA CYS A 373 -9.45 -2.81 -4.84
C CYS A 373 -10.76 -3.04 -5.61
N TRP A 374 -11.85 -2.36 -5.25
CA TRP A 374 -13.13 -2.39 -5.98
C TRP A 374 -13.00 -1.95 -7.44
N LEU A 375 -12.27 -0.87 -7.72
CA LEU A 375 -11.96 -0.40 -9.07
C LEU A 375 -11.08 -1.42 -9.82
N PHE A 376 -10.06 -1.95 -9.17
CA PHE A 376 -9.16 -2.94 -9.76
C PHE A 376 -9.90 -4.22 -10.12
N ALA A 377 -10.64 -4.81 -9.17
CA ALA A 377 -11.43 -6.01 -9.38
C ALA A 377 -12.45 -5.82 -10.51
N ALA A 378 -13.16 -4.68 -10.55
CA ALA A 378 -14.15 -4.44 -11.59
C ALA A 378 -13.50 -4.33 -12.97
N LEU A 379 -12.40 -3.57 -13.09
CA LEU A 379 -11.66 -3.46 -14.34
C LEU A 379 -10.97 -4.77 -14.75
N ASN A 380 -10.66 -5.66 -13.80
CA ASN A 380 -10.17 -7.01 -14.06
C ASN A 380 -11.28 -7.94 -14.61
N CYS A 381 -12.53 -7.80 -14.16
CA CYS A 381 -13.68 -8.45 -14.82
C CYS A 381 -13.89 -7.92 -16.24
N ILE A 382 -13.93 -6.59 -16.41
CA ILE A 382 -14.23 -5.92 -17.68
C ILE A 382 -13.15 -6.20 -18.74
N ARG A 383 -11.86 -6.30 -18.34
CA ARG A 383 -10.75 -6.49 -19.30
C ARG A 383 -10.72 -7.87 -19.94
N ILE A 384 -11.25 -8.91 -19.30
CA ILE A 384 -11.21 -10.28 -19.82
C ILE A 384 -11.94 -10.41 -21.19
N PRO A 385 -13.23 -10.03 -21.34
CA PRO A 385 -13.89 -10.05 -22.65
C PRO A 385 -13.28 -9.04 -23.63
N PHE A 386 -12.80 -7.89 -23.15
CA PHE A 386 -12.14 -6.88 -24.00
C PHE A 386 -10.84 -7.40 -24.62
N ILE A 387 -9.96 -8.03 -23.82
CA ILE A 387 -8.72 -8.68 -24.27
C ILE A 387 -9.00 -9.74 -25.33
N LYS A 388 -10.03 -10.58 -25.10
CA LYS A 388 -10.48 -11.61 -26.05
C LYS A 388 -10.95 -10.99 -27.37
N GLN A 389 -11.77 -9.95 -27.32
CA GLN A 389 -12.38 -9.33 -28.49
C GLN A 389 -11.39 -8.57 -29.38
N TYR A 390 -10.47 -7.80 -28.77
CA TYR A 390 -9.47 -7.00 -29.49
C TYR A 390 -8.15 -7.74 -29.72
N ASN A 391 -8.13 -9.07 -29.46
CA ASN A 391 -6.98 -9.94 -29.67
C ASN A 391 -5.68 -9.40 -29.03
N LEU A 392 -5.77 -8.99 -27.77
CA LEU A 392 -4.68 -8.34 -27.02
C LEU A 392 -3.89 -9.37 -26.20
N ASP A 393 -2.57 -9.22 -26.09
CA ASP A 393 -1.76 -10.08 -25.20
C ASP A 393 -1.74 -9.56 -23.75
N GLU A 394 -1.62 -8.24 -23.60
CA GLU A 394 -1.64 -7.52 -22.32
C GLU A 394 -2.51 -6.27 -22.42
N PHE A 395 -3.36 -6.04 -21.42
CA PHE A 395 -4.18 -4.84 -21.32
C PHE A 395 -4.62 -4.53 -19.88
N GLU A 396 -4.66 -3.23 -19.58
CA GLU A 396 -5.31 -2.68 -18.39
C GLU A 396 -6.10 -1.44 -18.81
N PHE A 397 -7.31 -1.29 -18.25
CA PHE A 397 -7.96 0.02 -18.16
C PHE A 397 -7.27 0.88 -17.09
N SER A 398 -7.35 2.20 -17.20
CA SER A 398 -6.79 3.11 -16.21
C SER A 398 -7.58 3.06 -14.90
N GLN A 399 -6.99 2.45 -13.87
CA GLN A 399 -7.54 2.49 -12.51
C GLN A 399 -7.40 3.91 -11.91
N ALA A 400 -6.32 4.62 -12.25
CA ALA A 400 -6.12 6.04 -11.94
C ALA A 400 -7.25 6.95 -12.48
N TYR A 401 -7.78 6.68 -13.67
CA TYR A 401 -8.84 7.48 -14.29
C TYR A 401 -10.14 7.44 -13.47
N LEU A 402 -10.61 6.24 -13.09
CA LEU A 402 -11.80 6.12 -12.24
C LEU A 402 -11.53 6.65 -10.83
N PHE A 403 -10.31 6.50 -10.30
CA PHE A 403 -9.95 7.04 -8.99
C PHE A 403 -9.95 8.58 -8.95
N TYR A 404 -9.51 9.23 -10.03
CA TYR A 404 -9.58 10.69 -10.19
C TYR A 404 -11.03 11.18 -10.08
N TRP A 405 -11.93 10.60 -10.88
CA TRP A 405 -13.34 11.00 -10.86
C TRP A 405 -14.04 10.64 -9.56
N ASP A 406 -13.79 9.45 -9.00
CA ASP A 406 -14.35 9.07 -7.70
C ASP A 406 -13.99 10.08 -6.60
N LYS A 407 -12.73 10.52 -6.54
CA LYS A 407 -12.29 11.44 -5.48
C LYS A 407 -12.98 12.80 -5.55
N ILE A 408 -13.25 13.30 -6.76
CA ILE A 408 -13.93 14.57 -7.01
C ILE A 408 -15.44 14.45 -6.79
N GLU A 409 -16.07 13.44 -7.39
CA GLU A 409 -17.52 13.21 -7.24
C GLU A 409 -17.88 12.94 -5.78
N ARG A 410 -17.13 12.07 -5.10
CA ARG A 410 -17.35 11.72 -3.68
C ARG A 410 -17.16 12.92 -2.74
N ALA A 411 -16.21 13.79 -3.02
CA ALA A 411 -16.05 15.04 -2.28
C ALA A 411 -17.30 15.93 -2.44
N ASN A 412 -17.84 16.06 -3.65
CA ASN A 412 -19.09 16.77 -3.89
C ASN A 412 -20.28 16.08 -3.19
N TYR A 413 -20.38 14.75 -3.27
CA TYR A 413 -21.42 13.96 -2.60
C TYR A 413 -21.39 14.14 -1.07
N PHE A 414 -20.20 14.11 -0.48
CA PHE A 414 -20.02 14.42 0.95
C PHE A 414 -20.50 15.84 1.30
N LEU A 415 -20.18 16.87 0.51
CA LEU A 415 -20.65 18.23 0.79
C LEU A 415 -22.19 18.36 0.69
N ASN A 416 -22.83 17.62 -0.23
CA ASN A 416 -24.30 17.53 -0.30
C ASN A 416 -24.87 16.83 0.95
N ASN A 417 -24.30 15.68 1.35
CA ASN A 417 -24.70 15.00 2.60
C ASN A 417 -24.54 15.89 3.85
N VAL A 418 -23.55 16.80 3.88
CA VAL A 418 -23.41 17.78 4.97
C VAL A 418 -24.55 18.79 4.97
N VAL A 419 -24.95 19.30 3.79
CA VAL A 419 -26.11 20.20 3.67
C VAL A 419 -27.40 19.48 4.06
N ASP A 420 -27.60 18.25 3.60
CA ASP A 420 -28.81 17.47 3.89
C ASP A 420 -28.90 17.07 5.36
N THR A 421 -27.80 16.64 6.00
CA THR A 421 -27.77 16.39 7.45
C THR A 421 -27.98 17.66 8.26
N ALA A 422 -27.46 18.82 7.82
CA ALA A 422 -27.74 20.11 8.45
C ALA A 422 -29.24 20.48 8.38
N LYS A 423 -29.85 20.31 7.20
CA LYS A 423 -31.29 20.55 6.98
C LYS A 423 -32.18 19.54 7.74
N ARG A 424 -31.72 18.29 7.94
CA ARG A 424 -32.36 17.29 8.83
C ARG A 424 -32.28 17.66 10.31
N GLY A 425 -31.48 18.64 10.71
CA GLY A 425 -31.29 19.03 12.11
C GLY A 425 -30.29 18.17 12.88
N GLU A 426 -29.50 17.31 12.20
CA GLU A 426 -28.48 16.48 12.82
C GLU A 426 -27.40 17.34 13.48
N THR A 427 -27.05 17.07 14.75
CA THR A 427 -25.99 17.80 15.46
C THR A 427 -24.60 17.40 14.98
N VAL A 428 -23.60 18.27 15.16
CA VAL A 428 -22.23 18.03 14.63
C VAL A 428 -21.47 16.95 15.41
N ASP A 429 -21.81 16.79 16.68
CA ASP A 429 -21.36 15.75 17.61
C ASP A 429 -22.23 14.49 17.58
N GLY A 430 -23.38 14.54 16.87
CA GLY A 430 -24.26 13.40 16.64
C GLY A 430 -23.58 12.28 15.86
N ARG A 431 -24.00 11.03 16.10
CA ARG A 431 -23.36 9.83 15.55
C ARG A 431 -23.23 9.85 14.02
N LEU A 432 -24.24 10.37 13.30
CA LEU A 432 -24.24 10.46 11.84
C LEU A 432 -23.17 11.44 11.32
N VAL A 433 -23.19 12.70 11.79
CA VAL A 433 -22.23 13.72 11.32
C VAL A 433 -20.81 13.39 11.76
N SER A 434 -20.63 12.86 12.98
CA SER A 434 -19.34 12.37 13.46
C SER A 434 -18.79 11.22 12.61
N PHE A 435 -19.64 10.27 12.20
CA PHE A 435 -19.26 9.22 11.25
C PHE A 435 -18.86 9.77 9.89
N LEU A 436 -19.64 10.67 9.29
CA LEU A 436 -19.33 11.27 7.98
C LEU A 436 -18.02 12.08 8.01
N LEU A 437 -17.71 12.74 9.13
CA LEU A 437 -16.46 13.48 9.32
C LEU A 437 -15.24 12.56 9.60
N SER A 438 -15.46 11.31 9.99
CA SER A 438 -14.37 10.37 10.30
C SER A 438 -13.52 10.04 9.06
N ASP A 439 -14.18 9.74 7.93
CA ASP A 439 -13.52 9.54 6.64
C ASP A 439 -14.39 10.02 5.46
N PRO A 440 -14.39 11.32 5.13
CA PRO A 440 -15.26 11.89 4.09
C PRO A 440 -14.85 11.51 2.65
N THR A 441 -13.61 11.04 2.46
CA THR A 441 -13.09 10.61 1.14
C THR A 441 -12.15 9.42 1.31
N CYS A 442 -12.70 8.29 1.74
CA CYS A 442 -12.02 7.01 1.62
C CYS A 442 -11.73 6.69 0.15
N ASP A 443 -10.88 5.69 -0.10
CA ASP A 443 -10.63 5.19 -1.46
C ASP A 443 -11.63 4.10 -1.87
N GLY A 444 -12.27 3.46 -0.90
CA GLY A 444 -13.19 2.34 -1.09
C GLY A 444 -14.56 2.72 -1.60
N GLY A 445 -15.24 1.79 -2.27
CA GLY A 445 -16.55 1.99 -2.88
C GLY A 445 -17.19 0.67 -3.27
N GLN A 446 -18.45 0.75 -3.69
CA GLN A 446 -19.33 -0.39 -3.98
C GLN A 446 -19.63 -0.53 -5.49
N TRP A 447 -20.34 -1.58 -5.89
CA TRP A 447 -20.66 -1.82 -7.30
C TRP A 447 -21.44 -0.67 -7.98
N ASP A 448 -22.56 -0.20 -7.40
CA ASP A 448 -23.32 0.92 -8.00
C ASP A 448 -22.50 2.21 -8.11
N MET A 449 -21.55 2.42 -7.19
CA MET A 449 -20.63 3.56 -7.22
C MET A 449 -19.65 3.46 -8.41
N LEU A 450 -19.29 2.26 -8.85
CA LEU A 450 -18.51 2.03 -10.06
C LEU A 450 -19.38 2.26 -11.30
N VAL A 451 -20.61 1.73 -11.32
CA VAL A 451 -21.58 1.95 -12.40
C VAL A 451 -21.79 3.45 -12.64
N ASN A 452 -21.97 4.23 -11.57
CA ASN A 452 -22.11 5.69 -11.62
C ASN A 452 -20.91 6.39 -12.29
N LEU A 453 -19.68 5.95 -12.01
CA LEU A 453 -18.48 6.53 -12.62
C LEU A 453 -18.36 6.15 -14.10
N ILE A 454 -18.58 4.87 -14.43
CA ILE A 454 -18.45 4.36 -15.81
C ILE A 454 -19.54 4.96 -16.71
N ASN A 455 -20.78 5.06 -16.25
CA ASN A 455 -21.86 5.63 -17.06
C ASN A 455 -21.78 7.16 -17.21
N LYS A 456 -21.12 7.87 -16.28
CA LYS A 456 -20.94 9.33 -16.35
C LYS A 456 -19.68 9.75 -17.12
N HIS A 457 -18.56 9.07 -16.84
CA HIS A 457 -17.23 9.46 -17.32
C HIS A 457 -16.67 8.51 -18.38
N GLY A 458 -17.00 7.23 -18.30
CA GLY A 458 -16.55 6.19 -19.24
C GLY A 458 -15.30 5.45 -18.77
N LEU A 459 -14.53 4.94 -19.74
CA LEU A 459 -13.30 4.19 -19.51
C LEU A 459 -12.21 4.63 -20.49
N MET A 460 -10.96 4.34 -20.15
CA MET A 460 -9.82 4.48 -21.07
C MET A 460 -8.70 3.49 -20.75
N PRO A 461 -7.83 3.16 -21.72
CA PRO A 461 -6.64 2.34 -21.49
C PRO A 461 -5.66 3.00 -20.51
N LYS A 462 -4.99 2.19 -19.67
CA LYS A 462 -4.00 2.66 -18.67
C LYS A 462 -2.83 3.44 -19.28
N LYS A 463 -2.46 3.15 -20.53
CA LYS A 463 -1.43 3.89 -21.28
C LYS A 463 -1.83 5.34 -21.62
N CYS A 464 -3.12 5.67 -21.61
CA CYS A 464 -3.63 7.01 -21.91
C CYS A 464 -3.81 7.89 -20.66
N PHE A 465 -3.85 7.29 -19.47
CA PHE A 465 -3.76 7.98 -18.18
C PHE A 465 -3.12 7.03 -17.15
N PRO A 466 -1.79 7.14 -16.92
CA PRO A 466 -1.04 6.21 -16.10
C PRO A 466 -1.24 6.45 -14.60
N GLU A 467 -0.70 5.55 -13.79
CA GLU A 467 -0.63 5.69 -12.34
C GLU A 467 0.31 6.85 -11.93
N SER A 468 -0.09 7.60 -10.90
CA SER A 468 0.75 8.61 -10.23
C SER A 468 1.23 8.11 -8.85
N TYR A 469 2.19 8.82 -8.25
CA TYR A 469 2.61 8.55 -6.86
C TYR A 469 1.42 8.50 -5.88
N SER A 470 0.44 9.40 -6.02
CA SER A 470 -0.75 9.42 -5.15
C SER A 470 -1.84 8.41 -5.54
N CYS A 471 -1.75 7.79 -6.73
CA CYS A 471 -2.53 6.59 -7.02
C CYS A 471 -1.99 5.39 -6.21
N GLU A 472 -0.67 5.23 -6.15
CA GLU A 472 0.00 4.12 -5.45
C GLU A 472 0.20 4.34 -3.94
N ALA A 473 0.10 5.59 -3.45
CA ALA A 473 0.27 5.98 -2.06
C ALA A 473 -0.70 7.12 -1.66
N SER A 474 -2.00 6.82 -1.64
CA SER A 474 -3.07 7.82 -1.55
C SER A 474 -3.15 8.57 -0.23
N THR A 475 -2.60 8.03 0.86
CA THR A 475 -2.75 8.55 2.24
C THR A 475 -2.48 10.05 2.37
N ARG A 476 -1.47 10.59 1.67
CA ARG A 476 -1.10 12.01 1.76
C ARG A 476 -2.07 12.94 1.03
N MET A 477 -2.46 12.61 -0.20
CA MET A 477 -3.52 13.33 -0.93
C MET A 477 -4.83 13.31 -0.12
N ASN A 478 -5.22 12.13 0.34
CA ASN A 478 -6.39 11.93 1.19
C ASN A 478 -6.33 12.75 2.48
N SER A 479 -5.17 12.91 3.13
CA SER A 479 -5.05 13.78 4.32
C SER A 479 -5.36 15.25 4.00
N VAL A 480 -4.89 15.77 2.86
CA VAL A 480 -5.14 17.15 2.42
C VAL A 480 -6.62 17.35 2.11
N VAL A 481 -7.21 16.46 1.30
CA VAL A 481 -8.63 16.53 0.92
C VAL A 481 -9.54 16.41 2.16
N LYS A 482 -9.30 15.44 3.06
CA LYS A 482 -10.07 15.28 4.31
C LYS A 482 -9.97 16.52 5.22
N SER A 483 -8.82 17.19 5.26
CA SER A 483 -8.66 18.43 6.03
C SER A 483 -9.57 19.53 5.50
N LYS A 484 -9.55 19.77 4.19
CA LYS A 484 -10.39 20.79 3.53
C LYS A 484 -11.88 20.44 3.59
N LEU A 485 -12.28 19.18 3.42
CA LEU A 485 -13.68 18.79 3.52
C LEU A 485 -14.27 18.98 4.94
N ARG A 486 -13.48 18.78 6.00
CA ARG A 486 -13.92 19.08 7.38
C ARG A 486 -14.09 20.59 7.64
N GLU A 487 -13.21 21.41 7.06
CA GLU A 487 -13.34 22.88 7.06
C GLU A 487 -14.62 23.30 6.31
N TYR A 488 -14.84 22.78 5.10
CA TYR A 488 -16.02 23.08 4.31
C TYR A 488 -17.31 22.61 4.97
N ALA A 489 -17.29 21.45 5.63
CA ALA A 489 -18.45 20.95 6.34
C ALA A 489 -18.89 21.90 7.47
N LYS A 490 -17.93 22.48 8.20
CA LYS A 490 -18.17 23.53 9.20
C LYS A 490 -18.74 24.79 8.56
N ASP A 491 -18.22 25.23 7.41
CA ASP A 491 -18.72 26.41 6.70
C ASP A 491 -20.16 26.22 6.21
N LEU A 492 -20.45 25.11 5.51
CA LEU A 492 -21.78 24.83 4.97
C LEU A 492 -22.83 24.72 6.08
N ARG A 493 -22.51 24.04 7.19
CA ARG A 493 -23.39 23.94 8.35
C ARG A 493 -23.69 25.30 9.00
N LYS A 494 -22.74 26.25 8.99
CA LYS A 494 -22.99 27.63 9.43
C LYS A 494 -23.92 28.38 8.49
N LEU A 495 -23.76 28.24 7.17
CA LEU A 495 -24.66 28.88 6.19
C LEU A 495 -26.11 28.39 6.38
N ILE A 496 -26.30 27.07 6.51
CA ILE A 496 -27.63 26.49 6.79
C ILE A 496 -28.19 26.99 8.14
N ALA A 497 -27.38 27.03 9.20
CA ALA A 497 -27.81 27.55 10.50
C ALA A 497 -28.18 29.06 10.48
N ASN A 498 -27.58 29.84 9.58
CA ASN A 498 -27.87 31.25 9.39
C ASN A 498 -29.11 31.50 8.48
N GLY A 499 -29.74 30.46 7.94
CA GLY A 499 -30.85 30.61 6.98
C GLY A 499 -30.43 31.14 5.62
N THR A 500 -29.16 30.97 5.23
CA THR A 500 -28.62 31.34 3.91
C THR A 500 -29.39 30.62 2.79
N SER A 501 -29.55 31.26 1.63
CA SER A 501 -30.30 30.69 0.51
C SER A 501 -29.61 29.48 -0.11
N ASP A 502 -30.40 28.57 -0.69
CA ASP A 502 -29.89 27.36 -1.34
C ASP A 502 -28.93 27.67 -2.51
N ASP A 503 -29.08 28.80 -3.18
CA ASP A 503 -28.21 29.18 -4.31
C ASP A 503 -26.85 29.74 -3.83
N GLU A 504 -26.84 30.54 -2.76
CA GLU A 504 -25.59 30.96 -2.10
C GLU A 504 -24.81 29.77 -1.51
N VAL A 505 -25.52 28.77 -0.96
CA VAL A 505 -24.93 27.51 -0.49
C VAL A 505 -24.31 26.74 -1.66
N LYS A 506 -25.01 26.58 -2.79
CA LYS A 506 -24.46 25.96 -4.01
C LYS A 506 -23.25 26.71 -4.54
N ASP A 507 -23.26 28.05 -4.52
CA ASP A 507 -22.12 28.85 -4.98
C ASP A 507 -20.90 28.72 -4.08
N ARG A 508 -21.09 28.62 -2.75
CA ARG A 508 -20.00 28.26 -1.83
C ARG A 508 -19.47 26.85 -2.12
N MET A 509 -20.32 25.87 -2.39
CA MET A 509 -19.92 24.51 -2.75
C MET A 509 -19.13 24.47 -4.06
N LYS A 510 -19.50 25.26 -5.08
CA LYS A 510 -18.74 25.38 -6.35
C LYS A 510 -17.30 25.86 -6.11
N GLN A 511 -17.11 26.88 -5.26
CA GLN A 511 -15.78 27.38 -4.88
C GLN A 511 -14.96 26.29 -4.17
N GLN A 512 -15.56 25.63 -3.19
CA GLN A 512 -14.94 24.55 -2.42
C GLN A 512 -14.55 23.36 -3.31
N MET A 513 -15.39 23.01 -4.29
CA MET A 513 -15.10 21.95 -5.26
C MET A 513 -14.02 22.32 -6.28
N ASN A 514 -13.86 23.60 -6.62
CA ASN A 514 -12.70 24.06 -7.42
C ASN A 514 -11.39 23.82 -6.65
N GLU A 515 -11.33 24.17 -5.35
CA GLU A 515 -10.18 23.84 -4.50
C GLU A 515 -9.89 22.31 -4.46
N VAL A 516 -10.92 21.45 -4.34
CA VAL A 516 -10.77 19.98 -4.41
C VAL A 516 -10.25 19.53 -5.77
N TYR A 517 -10.84 20.01 -6.87
CA TYR A 517 -10.43 19.68 -8.23
C TYR A 517 -8.94 19.97 -8.46
N ASN A 518 -8.48 21.14 -8.00
CA ASN A 518 -7.07 21.52 -8.08
C ASN A 518 -6.16 20.60 -7.25
N ILE A 519 -6.53 20.27 -6.02
CA ILE A 519 -5.75 19.33 -5.17
C ILE A 519 -5.64 17.95 -5.84
N VAL A 520 -6.75 17.40 -6.33
CA VAL A 520 -6.76 16.08 -6.98
C VAL A 520 -5.98 16.11 -8.31
N GLY A 521 -6.15 17.16 -9.12
CA GLY A 521 -5.41 17.37 -10.36
C GLY A 521 -3.89 17.52 -10.16
N ILE A 522 -3.45 18.19 -9.08
CA ILE A 522 -2.03 18.29 -8.72
C ILE A 522 -1.45 16.92 -8.32
N CYS A 523 -2.21 16.08 -7.62
CA CYS A 523 -1.73 14.78 -7.13
C CYS A 523 -1.81 13.64 -8.16
N LEU A 524 -2.80 13.65 -9.05
CA LEU A 524 -3.09 12.56 -9.98
C LEU A 524 -2.85 12.92 -11.45
N GLY A 525 -2.66 14.19 -11.78
CA GLY A 525 -2.83 14.70 -13.14
C GLY A 525 -4.30 14.95 -13.48
N ILE A 526 -4.56 15.59 -14.61
CA ILE A 526 -5.92 15.82 -15.13
C ILE A 526 -6.09 14.91 -16.37
N PRO A 527 -7.13 14.06 -16.43
CA PRO A 527 -7.32 13.17 -17.56
C PRO A 527 -7.74 13.94 -18.82
N PRO A 528 -7.27 13.55 -20.02
CA PRO A 528 -7.58 14.28 -21.25
C PRO A 528 -9.03 14.06 -21.69
N GLU A 529 -9.69 15.12 -22.18
CA GLU A 529 -11.07 15.04 -22.70
C GLU A 529 -11.22 14.08 -23.87
N LYS A 530 -10.16 13.98 -24.69
CA LYS A 530 -10.04 13.04 -25.80
C LYS A 530 -8.64 12.44 -25.83
N PHE A 531 -8.53 11.17 -26.17
CA PHE A 531 -7.27 10.47 -26.34
C PHE A 531 -7.24 9.71 -27.66
N THR A 532 -6.02 9.36 -28.11
CA THR A 532 -5.79 8.33 -29.12
C THR A 532 -5.02 7.21 -28.45
N TRP A 533 -5.52 5.98 -28.55
CA TRP A 533 -4.85 4.79 -28.07
C TRP A 533 -4.27 4.01 -29.24
N GLU A 534 -2.95 3.84 -29.25
CA GLU A 534 -2.22 3.04 -30.23
C GLU A 534 -1.76 1.72 -29.60
N TYR A 535 -1.88 0.61 -30.34
CA TYR A 535 -1.51 -0.71 -29.87
C TYR A 535 -1.14 -1.66 -31.01
N TYR A 536 -0.59 -2.82 -30.63
CA TYR A 536 -0.44 -3.97 -31.50
C TYR A 536 -1.32 -5.10 -30.98
N ASP A 537 -1.99 -5.82 -31.87
CA ASP A 537 -2.67 -7.09 -31.53
C ASP A 537 -1.66 -8.25 -31.39
N LYS A 538 -2.12 -9.45 -31.00
CA LYS A 538 -1.28 -10.67 -30.94
C LYS A 538 -0.65 -11.05 -32.29
N SER A 539 -1.21 -10.57 -33.41
CA SER A 539 -0.67 -10.74 -34.75
C SER A 539 0.39 -9.70 -35.12
N LYS A 540 0.77 -8.83 -34.17
CA LYS A 540 1.72 -7.71 -34.32
C LYS A 540 1.25 -6.66 -35.35
N LYS A 541 -0.06 -6.58 -35.62
CA LYS A 541 -0.64 -5.56 -36.48
C LYS A 541 -0.83 -4.27 -35.69
N TYR A 542 -0.28 -3.16 -36.19
CA TYR A 542 -0.54 -1.82 -35.64
C TYR A 542 -2.02 -1.45 -35.82
N LEU A 543 -2.61 -0.94 -34.74
CA LEU A 543 -4.00 -0.49 -34.65
C LEU A 543 -4.05 0.79 -33.81
N ASN A 544 -5.04 1.66 -34.07
CA ASN A 544 -5.31 2.80 -33.21
C ASN A 544 -6.82 3.03 -33.06
N ILE A 545 -7.19 3.72 -31.97
CA ILE A 545 -8.55 4.17 -31.66
C ILE A 545 -8.45 5.61 -31.15
N GLY A 546 -8.90 6.57 -31.96
CA GLY A 546 -9.05 7.98 -31.55
C GLY A 546 -8.92 8.98 -32.70
N PRO A 547 -9.03 10.29 -32.41
CA PRO A 547 -9.29 10.88 -31.10
C PRO A 547 -10.71 10.60 -30.58
N ILE A 548 -10.86 10.09 -29.36
CA ILE A 548 -12.13 9.66 -28.78
C ILE A 548 -12.27 10.10 -27.31
N ARG A 549 -13.50 10.37 -26.84
CA ARG A 549 -13.80 10.64 -25.42
C ARG A 549 -13.89 9.33 -24.63
N PRO A 550 -13.60 9.31 -23.32
CA PRO A 550 -13.66 8.07 -22.53
C PRO A 550 -15.06 7.43 -22.45
N ILE A 551 -16.12 8.25 -22.42
CA ILE A 551 -17.51 7.76 -22.51
C ILE A 551 -17.84 7.14 -23.88
N ASP A 552 -17.39 7.77 -24.97
CA ASP A 552 -17.52 7.22 -26.32
C ASP A 552 -16.73 5.91 -26.49
N PHE A 553 -15.59 5.79 -25.82
CA PHE A 553 -14.79 4.56 -25.80
C PHE A 553 -15.50 3.43 -25.05
N TYR A 554 -16.07 3.70 -23.87
CA TYR A 554 -16.89 2.74 -23.14
C TYR A 554 -18.08 2.26 -23.99
N GLU A 555 -18.94 3.17 -24.46
CA GLU A 555 -20.17 2.83 -25.20
C GLU A 555 -19.89 2.05 -26.49
N LYS A 556 -18.82 2.36 -27.24
CA LYS A 556 -18.53 1.75 -28.54
C LYS A 556 -17.67 0.50 -28.49
N TYR A 557 -16.72 0.42 -27.55
CA TYR A 557 -15.68 -0.62 -27.56
C TYR A 557 -15.74 -1.57 -26.35
N VAL A 558 -16.42 -1.19 -25.25
CA VAL A 558 -16.46 -2.02 -24.03
C VAL A 558 -17.88 -2.54 -23.76
N LYS A 559 -18.86 -1.65 -23.70
CA LYS A 559 -20.26 -1.95 -23.35
C LYS A 559 -20.91 -3.08 -24.17
N PRO A 560 -20.64 -3.26 -25.47
CA PRO A 560 -21.19 -4.39 -26.24
C PRO A 560 -20.73 -5.78 -25.77
N TYR A 561 -19.67 -5.85 -24.96
CA TYR A 561 -19.09 -7.10 -24.44
C TYR A 561 -19.12 -7.18 -22.91
N PHE A 562 -19.20 -6.04 -22.23
CA PHE A 562 -19.44 -5.94 -20.79
C PHE A 562 -20.22 -4.65 -20.49
N ASN A 563 -21.55 -4.76 -20.43
CA ASN A 563 -22.41 -3.68 -19.94
C ASN A 563 -22.49 -3.74 -18.41
N VAL A 564 -22.17 -2.64 -17.73
CA VAL A 564 -22.20 -2.59 -16.27
C VAL A 564 -23.62 -2.54 -15.69
N ASP A 565 -24.60 -2.06 -16.48
CA ASP A 565 -26.02 -2.01 -16.08
C ASP A 565 -26.74 -3.37 -16.15
N ASP A 566 -26.16 -4.36 -16.85
CA ASP A 566 -26.69 -5.73 -16.88
C ASP A 566 -26.18 -6.58 -15.70
N LYS A 567 -25.32 -6.02 -14.84
CA LYS A 567 -24.79 -6.69 -13.66
C LYS A 567 -25.57 -6.30 -12.40
N VAL A 568 -25.86 -7.29 -11.56
CA VAL A 568 -26.65 -7.15 -10.33
C VAL A 568 -25.83 -7.52 -9.10
N CYS A 569 -25.93 -6.69 -8.05
CA CYS A 569 -25.28 -6.91 -6.76
C CYS A 569 -26.18 -7.78 -5.85
N LEU A 570 -25.68 -8.94 -5.46
CA LEU A 570 -26.31 -9.82 -4.48
C LEU A 570 -25.45 -9.87 -3.23
N VAL A 571 -26.04 -9.65 -2.06
CA VAL A 571 -25.35 -9.73 -0.77
C VAL A 571 -25.84 -10.93 0.04
N THR A 572 -25.06 -11.31 1.04
CA THR A 572 -25.48 -12.24 2.10
C THR A 572 -25.21 -11.64 3.48
N ASP A 573 -26.27 -11.12 4.07
CA ASP A 573 -26.31 -10.55 5.41
C ASP A 573 -27.25 -11.39 6.29
N PRO A 574 -26.71 -12.28 7.14
CA PRO A 574 -27.50 -13.19 7.96
C PRO A 574 -28.06 -12.57 9.25
N ARG A 575 -27.89 -11.25 9.47
CA ARG A 575 -28.43 -10.57 10.66
C ARG A 575 -29.96 -10.74 10.71
N THR A 576 -30.50 -11.11 11.87
CA THR A 576 -31.93 -11.44 12.01
C THR A 576 -32.88 -10.28 11.74
N SER A 577 -32.41 -9.02 11.80
CA SER A 577 -33.15 -7.83 11.36
C SER A 577 -33.24 -7.69 9.84
N ASN A 578 -32.36 -8.38 9.09
CA ASN A 578 -32.12 -8.17 7.67
C ASN A 578 -32.56 -9.44 6.91
N LEU A 579 -33.85 -9.53 6.62
CA LEU A 579 -34.46 -10.68 5.94
C LEU A 579 -33.90 -10.86 4.52
N TYR A 580 -33.75 -12.12 4.09
CA TYR A 580 -33.52 -12.45 2.68
C TYR A 580 -34.75 -12.14 1.80
N GLY A 581 -34.53 -11.97 0.50
CA GLY A 581 -35.57 -11.57 -0.45
C GLY A 581 -36.02 -10.11 -0.27
N ARG A 582 -35.12 -9.26 0.23
CA ARG A 582 -35.35 -7.81 0.44
C ARG A 582 -34.19 -7.00 -0.13
N SER A 583 -34.53 -5.81 -0.60
CA SER A 583 -33.59 -4.78 -1.04
C SER A 583 -33.20 -3.88 0.13
N TYR A 584 -31.92 -3.53 0.23
CA TYR A 584 -31.36 -2.64 1.26
C TYR A 584 -30.53 -1.54 0.61
N THR A 585 -30.43 -0.41 1.27
CA THR A 585 -29.48 0.66 0.96
C THR A 585 -28.90 1.23 2.26
N VAL A 586 -27.81 1.98 2.20
CA VAL A 586 -27.15 2.56 3.38
C VAL A 586 -27.25 4.09 3.30
N ASP A 587 -27.74 4.75 4.36
CA ASP A 587 -27.87 6.21 4.39
C ASP A 587 -26.51 6.89 4.11
N CYS A 588 -26.52 7.95 3.31
CA CYS A 588 -25.34 8.72 2.91
C CYS A 588 -24.21 7.93 2.21
N LEU A 589 -24.43 6.67 1.78
CA LEU A 589 -23.45 5.89 1.02
C LEU A 589 -23.59 6.13 -0.49
N GLY A 590 -22.54 6.68 -1.10
CA GLY A 590 -22.49 6.95 -2.53
C GLY A 590 -21.28 7.79 -2.93
N ASN A 591 -21.18 8.09 -4.22
CA ASN A 591 -20.12 8.94 -4.77
C ASN A 591 -20.60 9.97 -5.80
N VAL A 592 -21.60 9.68 -6.63
CA VAL A 592 -22.11 10.64 -7.63
C VAL A 592 -23.48 11.18 -7.21
N VAL A 593 -23.61 12.50 -7.07
CA VAL A 593 -24.88 13.16 -6.76
C VAL A 593 -25.85 12.96 -7.92
N GLY A 594 -27.04 12.43 -7.63
CA GLY A 594 -28.03 12.04 -8.64
C GLY A 594 -27.71 10.75 -9.40
N GLY A 595 -26.67 10.00 -8.99
CA GLY A 595 -26.39 8.66 -9.49
C GLY A 595 -27.34 7.60 -8.90
N ARG A 596 -27.15 6.34 -9.31
CA ARG A 596 -27.79 5.16 -8.71
C ARG A 596 -27.44 5.10 -7.20
N PRO A 597 -28.41 4.84 -6.31
CA PRO A 597 -28.11 4.48 -4.93
C PRO A 597 -27.41 3.12 -4.89
N VAL A 598 -26.66 2.85 -3.81
CA VAL A 598 -26.13 1.50 -3.58
C VAL A 598 -27.27 0.58 -3.16
N LEU A 599 -27.54 -0.46 -3.96
CA LEU A 599 -28.62 -1.40 -3.71
C LEU A 599 -28.09 -2.81 -3.46
N TYR A 600 -28.50 -3.37 -2.32
CA TYR A 600 -28.13 -4.70 -1.86
C TYR A 600 -29.34 -5.62 -1.86
N ASN A 601 -29.36 -6.62 -2.73
CA ASN A 601 -30.36 -7.68 -2.75
C ASN A 601 -29.90 -8.82 -1.83
N ASN A 602 -30.50 -8.90 -0.64
CA ASN A 602 -30.03 -9.84 0.39
C ASN A 602 -30.56 -11.26 0.15
N GLN A 603 -29.65 -12.23 0.08
CA GLN A 603 -29.93 -13.61 -0.30
C GLN A 603 -29.13 -14.63 0.53
N PRO A 604 -29.60 -15.89 0.64
CA PRO A 604 -28.84 -16.97 1.27
C PRO A 604 -27.51 -17.21 0.56
N VAL A 605 -26.46 -17.50 1.30
CA VAL A 605 -25.09 -17.65 0.75
C VAL A 605 -24.97 -18.81 -0.23
N GLU A 606 -25.84 -19.82 -0.11
CA GLU A 606 -25.97 -20.94 -1.05
C GLU A 606 -26.34 -20.47 -2.46
N LEU A 607 -27.25 -19.49 -2.58
CA LEU A 607 -27.63 -18.93 -3.88
C LEU A 607 -26.46 -18.14 -4.52
N LEU A 608 -25.70 -17.40 -3.71
CA LEU A 608 -24.50 -16.71 -4.17
C LEU A 608 -23.46 -17.72 -4.69
N LEU A 609 -23.19 -18.79 -3.92
CA LEU A 609 -22.29 -19.88 -4.32
C LEU A 609 -22.70 -20.53 -5.65
N ASP A 610 -23.98 -20.83 -5.82
CA ASP A 610 -24.51 -21.46 -7.03
C ASP A 610 -24.42 -20.51 -8.25
N LEU A 611 -24.73 -19.22 -8.08
CA LEU A 611 -24.62 -18.22 -9.15
C LEU A 611 -23.17 -17.93 -9.55
N VAL A 612 -22.24 -17.82 -8.60
CA VAL A 612 -20.80 -17.72 -8.90
C VAL A 612 -20.31 -18.96 -9.64
N THR A 613 -20.69 -20.16 -9.16
CA THR A 613 -20.32 -21.43 -9.81
C THR A 613 -20.87 -21.51 -11.24
N LYS A 614 -22.10 -21.03 -11.47
CA LYS A 614 -22.74 -20.94 -12.79
C LYS A 614 -22.01 -19.98 -13.72
N ALA A 615 -21.71 -18.75 -13.28
CA ALA A 615 -20.97 -17.76 -14.06
C ALA A 615 -19.59 -18.28 -14.50
N LEU A 616 -18.83 -18.86 -13.57
CA LEU A 616 -17.49 -19.41 -13.83
C LEU A 616 -17.52 -20.62 -14.79
N LYS A 617 -18.56 -21.47 -14.73
CA LYS A 617 -18.78 -22.54 -15.71
C LYS A 617 -19.10 -22.02 -17.12
N PHE A 618 -19.67 -20.81 -17.23
CA PHE A 618 -19.86 -20.11 -18.52
C PHE A 618 -18.65 -19.27 -18.95
N GLY A 619 -17.58 -19.22 -18.14
CA GLY A 619 -16.36 -18.47 -18.43
C GLY A 619 -16.44 -16.97 -18.11
N GLU A 620 -17.42 -16.54 -17.31
CA GLU A 620 -17.57 -15.15 -16.87
C GLU A 620 -16.86 -14.91 -15.52
N PRO A 621 -16.00 -13.87 -15.40
CA PRO A 621 -15.37 -13.50 -14.14
C PRO A 621 -16.36 -12.80 -13.20
N VAL A 622 -16.31 -13.12 -11.91
CA VAL A 622 -17.24 -12.59 -10.91
C VAL A 622 -16.50 -11.66 -9.96
N TRP A 623 -16.92 -10.40 -9.91
CA TRP A 623 -16.48 -9.46 -8.86
C TRP A 623 -17.14 -9.85 -7.54
N PHE A 624 -16.40 -9.79 -6.44
CA PHE A 624 -16.95 -10.06 -5.11
C PHE A 624 -16.28 -9.23 -4.02
N GLY A 625 -17.03 -8.99 -2.94
CA GLY A 625 -16.59 -8.30 -1.73
C GLY A 625 -16.55 -9.25 -0.53
N CYS A 626 -15.48 -9.16 0.27
CA CYS A 626 -15.19 -10.08 1.36
C CYS A 626 -14.43 -9.42 2.53
N GLU A 627 -14.27 -10.16 3.62
CA GLU A 627 -13.32 -9.86 4.70
C GLU A 627 -12.01 -10.65 4.49
N VAL A 628 -11.08 -10.09 3.73
CA VAL A 628 -9.86 -10.79 3.29
C VAL A 628 -8.87 -11.09 4.43
N ASN A 629 -8.96 -10.42 5.58
CA ASN A 629 -7.95 -10.54 6.64
C ASN A 629 -8.23 -11.68 7.64
N LYS A 630 -9.35 -12.39 7.50
CA LYS A 630 -9.75 -13.49 8.39
C LYS A 630 -9.37 -14.83 7.76
N ARG A 631 -8.82 -15.74 8.55
CA ARG A 631 -8.45 -17.10 8.12
C ARG A 631 -7.65 -17.14 6.78
N PHE A 632 -6.66 -16.25 6.66
CA PHE A 632 -5.93 -16.01 5.41
C PHE A 632 -4.40 -16.10 5.59
N ALA A 633 -3.76 -17.04 4.89
CA ALA A 633 -2.31 -17.19 4.84
C ALA A 633 -1.74 -16.35 3.68
N GLY A 634 -1.56 -15.04 3.91
CA GLY A 634 -1.38 -14.07 2.82
C GLY A 634 -0.09 -14.15 1.99
N LYS A 635 0.93 -14.89 2.42
CA LYS A 635 2.12 -15.18 1.59
C LYS A 635 1.83 -16.32 0.61
N GLN A 636 1.20 -17.38 1.10
CA GLN A 636 0.84 -18.60 0.37
C GLN A 636 -0.42 -18.42 -0.48
N GLY A 637 -1.23 -17.40 -0.21
CA GLY A 637 -2.45 -17.09 -0.96
C GLY A 637 -3.57 -18.08 -0.71
N ILE A 638 -3.80 -18.44 0.57
CA ILE A 638 -4.78 -19.47 0.97
C ILE A 638 -5.79 -18.86 1.93
N GLU A 639 -7.04 -18.83 1.51
CA GLU A 639 -8.24 -18.41 2.26
C GLU A 639 -9.00 -19.67 2.66
N ASP A 640 -8.73 -20.18 3.86
CA ASP A 640 -9.23 -21.47 4.35
C ASP A 640 -9.39 -21.41 5.88
N LEU A 641 -10.53 -21.89 6.40
CA LEU A 641 -10.85 -21.84 7.83
C LEU A 641 -9.81 -22.59 8.67
N ASP A 642 -9.30 -23.70 8.12
CA ASP A 642 -8.32 -24.59 8.75
C ASP A 642 -6.85 -24.19 8.46
N VAL A 643 -6.60 -23.03 7.83
CA VAL A 643 -5.23 -22.60 7.48
C VAL A 643 -4.39 -22.23 8.71
N HIS A 644 -5.02 -21.97 9.87
CA HIS A 644 -4.34 -21.61 11.12
C HIS A 644 -4.83 -22.47 12.31
N ASP A 645 -3.89 -23.15 12.98
CA ASP A 645 -4.09 -23.98 14.18
C ASP A 645 -4.13 -23.13 15.48
N PHE A 646 -4.90 -22.03 15.51
CA PHE A 646 -4.95 -21.09 16.66
C PHE A 646 -5.25 -21.79 17.99
N LYS A 647 -6.22 -22.72 17.99
CA LYS A 647 -6.61 -23.50 19.18
C LYS A 647 -5.47 -24.37 19.73
N LEU A 648 -4.57 -24.86 18.87
CA LEU A 648 -3.40 -25.62 19.31
C LEU A 648 -2.38 -24.70 19.98
N VAL A 649 -2.07 -23.55 19.36
CA VAL A 649 -1.04 -22.62 19.87
C VAL A 649 -1.52 -21.90 21.12
N PHE A 650 -2.67 -21.22 21.06
CA PHE A 650 -3.18 -20.37 22.15
C PHE A 650 -4.09 -21.10 23.14
N GLY A 651 -4.64 -22.27 22.79
CA GLY A 651 -5.69 -22.93 23.58
C GLY A 651 -7.09 -22.34 23.39
N VAL A 652 -7.21 -21.25 22.63
CA VAL A 652 -8.45 -20.60 22.23
C VAL A 652 -8.49 -20.47 20.71
N ASP A 653 -9.70 -20.46 20.15
CA ASP A 653 -9.90 -20.18 18.74
C ASP A 653 -10.35 -18.72 18.55
N ILE A 654 -10.21 -18.17 17.33
CA ILE A 654 -10.53 -16.77 17.01
C ILE A 654 -11.24 -16.65 15.66
N GLN A 655 -11.83 -15.49 15.35
CA GLN A 655 -12.44 -15.13 14.05
C GLN A 655 -13.69 -15.93 13.62
N THR A 656 -13.89 -17.14 14.14
CA THR A 656 -14.98 -18.09 13.82
C THR A 656 -15.70 -18.61 15.07
N THR A 657 -15.46 -17.99 16.23
CA THR A 657 -16.06 -18.33 17.53
C THR A 657 -17.48 -17.78 17.72
N MET A 658 -17.86 -16.81 16.90
CA MET A 658 -19.22 -16.27 16.76
C MET A 658 -19.71 -16.59 15.35
N ASP A 659 -21.02 -16.71 15.16
CA ASP A 659 -21.59 -16.84 13.82
C ASP A 659 -21.44 -15.55 13.00
N LYS A 660 -21.71 -15.63 11.70
CA LYS A 660 -21.51 -14.50 10.77
C LYS A 660 -22.39 -13.28 11.09
N ALA A 661 -23.57 -13.47 11.68
CA ALA A 661 -24.46 -12.38 12.07
C ALA A 661 -23.92 -11.65 13.30
N ASP A 662 -23.51 -12.40 14.33
CA ASP A 662 -22.87 -11.84 15.52
C ASP A 662 -21.55 -11.13 15.18
N ARG A 663 -20.73 -11.69 14.28
CA ARG A 663 -19.49 -11.02 13.84
C ARG A 663 -19.74 -9.66 13.17
N LEU A 664 -20.84 -9.51 12.42
CA LEU A 664 -21.26 -8.21 11.85
C LEU A 664 -21.78 -7.25 12.94
N LEU A 665 -22.59 -7.74 13.88
CA LEU A 665 -23.21 -6.92 14.94
C LEU A 665 -22.20 -6.42 15.98
N TYR A 666 -21.25 -7.27 16.37
CA TYR A 666 -20.25 -6.98 17.41
C TYR A 666 -18.91 -6.44 16.85
N GLY A 667 -18.83 -6.21 15.53
CA GLY A 667 -17.69 -5.53 14.90
C GLY A 667 -16.42 -6.37 14.71
N GLU A 668 -16.54 -7.71 14.76
CA GLU A 668 -15.44 -8.64 14.47
C GLU A 668 -15.22 -8.79 12.95
N SER A 669 -16.28 -8.70 12.14
CA SER A 669 -16.22 -8.85 10.68
C SER A 669 -17.05 -7.79 9.98
N MET A 670 -16.56 -7.32 8.84
CA MET A 670 -17.25 -6.45 7.89
C MET A 670 -16.57 -6.61 6.53
N MET A 671 -17.17 -6.14 5.44
CA MET A 671 -16.54 -6.22 4.13
C MET A 671 -15.36 -5.23 4.05
N THR A 672 -14.17 -5.75 3.73
CA THR A 672 -12.89 -5.00 3.74
C THR A 672 -12.19 -4.95 2.40
N HIS A 673 -12.45 -5.87 1.47
CA HIS A 673 -11.70 -5.94 0.21
C HIS A 673 -12.51 -6.58 -0.93
N ALA A 674 -12.24 -6.16 -2.17
CA ALA A 674 -12.84 -6.71 -3.38
C ALA A 674 -11.81 -7.40 -4.27
N MET A 675 -12.21 -8.53 -4.86
CA MET A 675 -11.40 -9.37 -5.74
C MET A 675 -12.26 -9.97 -6.86
N VAL A 676 -11.66 -10.83 -7.70
CA VAL A 676 -12.35 -11.47 -8.83
C VAL A 676 -12.21 -12.98 -8.76
N PHE A 677 -13.31 -13.72 -8.87
CA PHE A 677 -13.24 -15.16 -9.12
C PHE A 677 -12.95 -15.43 -10.60
N THR A 678 -11.96 -16.30 -10.87
CA THR A 678 -11.54 -16.71 -12.24
C THR A 678 -11.61 -18.21 -12.50
N GLY A 679 -12.03 -19.00 -11.50
CA GLY A 679 -12.21 -20.44 -11.64
C GLY A 679 -12.83 -21.09 -10.40
N VAL A 680 -13.33 -22.31 -10.55
CA VAL A 680 -13.98 -23.10 -9.51
C VAL A 680 -13.67 -24.58 -9.67
N SER A 681 -13.40 -25.26 -8.56
CA SER A 681 -13.47 -26.72 -8.45
C SER A 681 -14.84 -27.13 -7.96
N VAL A 682 -15.43 -28.14 -8.59
CA VAL A 682 -16.61 -28.83 -8.07
C VAL A 682 -16.30 -30.27 -7.70
N ASP A 683 -17.01 -30.82 -6.71
CA ASP A 683 -16.99 -32.26 -6.44
C ASP A 683 -17.64 -33.01 -7.64
N PRO A 684 -16.99 -34.06 -8.20
CA PRO A 684 -17.51 -34.76 -9.38
C PRO A 684 -18.92 -35.35 -9.20
N ASN A 685 -19.26 -35.81 -7.99
CA ASN A 685 -20.50 -36.54 -7.72
C ASN A 685 -21.68 -35.61 -7.45
N SER A 686 -21.49 -34.61 -6.58
CA SER A 686 -22.53 -33.69 -6.13
C SER A 686 -22.60 -32.39 -6.95
N GLN A 687 -21.58 -32.12 -7.79
CA GLN A 687 -21.43 -30.88 -8.58
C GLN A 687 -21.37 -29.57 -7.78
N LYS A 688 -21.28 -29.66 -6.44
CA LYS A 688 -21.14 -28.51 -5.54
C LYS A 688 -19.71 -27.94 -5.57
N PRO A 689 -19.53 -26.62 -5.42
CA PRO A 689 -18.21 -26.00 -5.35
C PRO A 689 -17.44 -26.46 -4.10
N THR A 690 -16.13 -26.65 -4.24
CA THR A 690 -15.21 -27.03 -3.15
C THR A 690 -14.16 -25.96 -2.88
N LYS A 691 -13.68 -25.29 -3.93
CA LYS A 691 -12.75 -24.14 -3.86
C LYS A 691 -12.83 -23.27 -5.10
N PHE A 692 -12.40 -22.02 -4.97
CA PHE A 692 -12.39 -21.00 -6.01
C PHE A 692 -10.97 -20.47 -6.27
N ARG A 693 -10.73 -20.03 -7.50
CA ARG A 693 -9.54 -19.28 -7.90
C ARG A 693 -9.86 -17.80 -7.84
N VAL A 694 -9.00 -17.02 -7.20
CA VAL A 694 -9.20 -15.59 -6.99
C VAL A 694 -8.05 -14.80 -7.64
N GLU A 695 -8.35 -13.88 -8.55
CA GLU A 695 -7.41 -12.84 -9.00
C GLU A 695 -7.46 -11.68 -8.00
N ASN A 696 -6.30 -11.36 -7.41
CA ASN A 696 -6.15 -10.23 -6.49
C ASN A 696 -5.33 -9.10 -7.15
N SER A 697 -5.41 -7.90 -6.58
CA SER A 697 -4.80 -6.67 -7.10
C SER A 697 -3.61 -6.21 -6.24
N TRP A 698 -2.76 -7.14 -5.80
CA TRP A 698 -1.55 -6.88 -4.99
C TRP A 698 -0.23 -7.19 -5.71
N GLY A 699 -0.28 -7.46 -7.01
CA GLY A 699 0.87 -7.89 -7.82
C GLY A 699 1.21 -9.37 -7.65
N GLU A 700 2.29 -9.79 -8.31
CA GLU A 700 2.63 -11.22 -8.50
C GLU A 700 3.38 -11.85 -7.30
N ASP A 701 3.84 -11.05 -6.34
CA ASP A 701 4.69 -11.50 -5.21
C ASP A 701 3.96 -12.33 -4.13
N ARG A 702 2.64 -12.53 -4.25
CA ARG A 702 1.79 -13.23 -3.27
C ARG A 702 1.04 -14.39 -3.90
N GLY A 703 0.83 -15.46 -3.14
CA GLY A 703 0.08 -16.63 -3.61
C GLY A 703 0.72 -17.29 -4.83
N GLU A 704 -0.11 -17.83 -5.72
CA GLU A 704 0.35 -18.32 -7.02
C GLU A 704 0.35 -17.17 -8.03
N LYS A 705 1.44 -16.38 -8.05
CA LYS A 705 1.62 -15.25 -8.98
C LYS A 705 0.46 -14.25 -8.95
N GLY A 706 0.06 -13.80 -7.76
CA GLY A 706 -1.05 -12.87 -7.53
C GLY A 706 -2.42 -13.54 -7.38
N TYR A 707 -2.53 -14.85 -7.60
CA TYR A 707 -3.78 -15.60 -7.41
C TYR A 707 -3.85 -16.29 -6.05
N LEU A 708 -5.05 -16.31 -5.48
CA LEU A 708 -5.37 -17.02 -4.23
C LEU A 708 -6.21 -18.27 -4.50
N ILE A 709 -6.22 -19.18 -3.52
CA ILE A 709 -7.24 -20.21 -3.32
C ILE A 709 -8.17 -19.77 -2.21
N MET A 710 -9.48 -19.97 -2.43
CA MET A 710 -10.51 -19.82 -1.40
C MET A 710 -11.30 -21.12 -1.28
N THR A 711 -11.49 -21.66 -0.07
CA THR A 711 -12.38 -22.82 0.14
C THR A 711 -13.86 -22.41 0.14
N ALA A 712 -14.75 -23.33 -0.23
CA ALA A 712 -16.20 -23.04 -0.23
C ALA A 712 -16.75 -22.75 1.18
N GLU A 713 -16.11 -23.22 2.24
CA GLU A 713 -16.48 -22.86 3.62
C GLU A 713 -15.96 -21.47 4.01
N TRP A 714 -14.77 -21.06 3.56
CA TRP A 714 -14.30 -19.68 3.74
C TRP A 714 -15.24 -18.69 3.04
N PHE A 715 -15.69 -19.01 1.82
CA PHE A 715 -16.69 -18.21 1.10
C PHE A 715 -17.92 -17.96 1.96
N LYS A 716 -18.50 -19.02 2.56
CA LYS A 716 -19.71 -18.89 3.39
C LYS A 716 -19.51 -17.93 4.56
N GLU A 717 -18.38 -18.03 5.24
CA GLU A 717 -18.10 -17.25 6.45
C GLU A 717 -17.70 -15.78 6.17
N PHE A 718 -17.00 -15.51 5.07
CA PHE A 718 -16.30 -14.22 4.87
C PHE A 718 -16.54 -13.52 3.52
N VAL A 719 -17.25 -14.11 2.54
CA VAL A 719 -17.77 -13.36 1.38
C VAL A 719 -19.13 -12.76 1.73
N PHE A 720 -19.34 -11.48 1.40
CA PHE A 720 -20.54 -10.72 1.73
C PHE A 720 -21.32 -10.24 0.51
N GLU A 721 -20.66 -10.06 -0.63
CA GLU A 721 -21.23 -9.48 -1.85
C GLU A 721 -20.67 -10.19 -3.08
N VAL A 722 -21.50 -10.45 -4.08
CA VAL A 722 -21.09 -10.90 -5.42
C VAL A 722 -21.86 -10.14 -6.50
N VAL A 723 -21.21 -9.91 -7.64
CA VAL A 723 -21.81 -9.23 -8.78
C VAL A 723 -21.80 -10.16 -9.98
N VAL A 724 -22.99 -10.48 -10.48
CA VAL A 724 -23.21 -11.44 -11.58
C VAL A 724 -24.08 -10.83 -12.68
N ASP A 725 -24.04 -11.41 -13.88
CA ASP A 725 -24.94 -11.03 -14.96
C ASP A 725 -26.40 -11.39 -14.63
N ARG A 726 -27.31 -10.45 -14.87
CA ARG A 726 -28.75 -10.65 -14.61
C ARG A 726 -29.35 -11.83 -15.38
N SER A 727 -28.80 -12.21 -16.54
CA SER A 727 -29.31 -13.33 -17.34
C SER A 727 -29.15 -14.70 -16.67
N ILE A 728 -28.27 -14.83 -15.68
CA ILE A 728 -28.12 -16.09 -14.92
C ILE A 728 -28.92 -16.12 -13.63
N VAL A 729 -29.51 -15.01 -13.21
CA VAL A 729 -30.32 -14.86 -11.99
C VAL A 729 -31.80 -15.15 -12.29
N SER A 730 -32.52 -15.74 -11.34
CA SER A 730 -33.96 -16.02 -11.51
C SER A 730 -34.81 -14.76 -11.32
N GLN A 731 -35.98 -14.72 -11.98
CA GLN A 731 -36.81 -13.52 -12.01
C GLN A 731 -37.29 -13.10 -10.62
N ASP A 732 -37.65 -14.05 -9.76
CA ASP A 732 -38.07 -13.80 -8.38
C ASP A 732 -36.98 -13.12 -7.52
N VAL A 733 -35.71 -13.36 -7.83
CA VAL A 733 -34.57 -12.67 -7.20
C VAL A 733 -34.36 -11.30 -7.84
N LEU A 734 -34.56 -11.16 -9.15
CA LEU A 734 -34.47 -9.86 -9.83
C LEU A 734 -35.58 -8.88 -9.40
N ASP A 735 -36.80 -9.37 -9.19
CA ASP A 735 -37.96 -8.59 -8.75
C ASP A 735 -37.73 -7.90 -7.38
N VAL A 736 -36.77 -8.39 -6.58
CA VAL A 736 -36.36 -7.76 -5.31
C VAL A 736 -35.78 -6.35 -5.54
N PHE A 737 -35.13 -6.08 -6.68
CA PHE A 737 -34.58 -4.74 -6.98
C PHE A 737 -35.66 -3.69 -7.23
N ASP A 738 -36.88 -4.10 -7.62
CA ASP A 738 -38.03 -3.21 -7.82
C ASP A 738 -38.76 -2.89 -6.49
N LEU A 739 -38.40 -3.55 -5.39
CA LEU A 739 -38.94 -3.25 -4.05
C LEU A 739 -38.28 -1.99 -3.45
N PRO A 740 -39.03 -1.13 -2.74
CA PRO A 740 -38.45 -0.02 -1.99
C PRO A 740 -37.36 -0.51 -1.01
N PRO A 741 -36.12 -0.01 -1.12
CA PRO A 741 -35.01 -0.50 -0.30
C PRO A 741 -35.17 -0.07 1.16
N ILE A 742 -34.85 -0.99 2.08
CA ILE A 742 -34.78 -0.70 3.51
C ILE A 742 -33.48 0.08 3.79
N VAL A 743 -33.61 1.26 4.38
CA VAL A 743 -32.46 2.14 4.68
C VAL A 743 -31.79 1.71 5.98
N LEU A 744 -30.54 1.25 5.87
CA LEU A 744 -29.63 0.96 6.97
C LEU A 744 -28.88 2.24 7.40
N PRO A 745 -28.43 2.34 8.67
CA PRO A 745 -27.66 3.50 9.14
C PRO A 745 -26.34 3.68 8.38
N ALA A 746 -25.87 4.91 8.21
CA ALA A 746 -24.65 5.22 7.43
C ALA A 746 -23.39 4.44 7.86
N TRP A 747 -23.30 4.04 9.13
CA TRP A 747 -22.20 3.29 9.73
C TRP A 747 -22.38 1.76 9.71
N ASP A 748 -23.36 1.23 8.97
CA ASP A 748 -23.63 -0.20 8.87
C ASP A 748 -22.45 -0.99 8.25
N PRO A 749 -22.07 -2.17 8.78
CA PRO A 749 -20.94 -2.96 8.28
C PRO A 749 -21.09 -3.47 6.84
N MET A 750 -22.30 -3.49 6.28
CA MET A 750 -22.51 -3.79 4.85
C MET A 750 -22.19 -2.59 3.95
N GLY A 751 -22.05 -1.38 4.51
CA GLY A 751 -21.66 -0.19 3.74
C GLY A 751 -20.16 -0.09 3.43
N THR A 752 -19.31 -0.87 4.08
CA THR A 752 -17.86 -0.74 3.97
C THR A 752 -17.26 -1.62 2.88
N LEU A 753 -16.22 -1.11 2.22
CA LEU A 753 -15.29 -1.86 1.37
C LEU A 753 -14.00 -1.04 1.32
N ALA A 754 -12.82 -1.66 1.46
CA ALA A 754 -11.50 -1.00 1.50
C ALA A 754 -11.38 0.14 2.51
N LYS A 755 -11.46 -0.21 3.80
CA LYS A 755 -11.31 0.70 4.95
C LYS A 755 -9.93 0.59 5.60
#